data_AF-A0A7J4XPF0-F1
#
_entry.id   AF-A0A7J4XPF0-F1
#
_cell.length_a   1.000
_cell.length_b   1.000
_cell.length_c   1.000
_cell.angle_alpha   90.00
_cell.angle_beta   90.00
_cell.angle_gamma   90.00
#
_symmetry.space_group_name_H-M   'P 1'
#
loop_
_entity.id
_entity.type
_entity.pdbx_description
1 polymer ?
#
loop_
_entity_poly.entity_id
_entity_poly.type
_entity_poly.pdbx_seq_one_letter_code
_entity_poly.pdbx_strand_id
1 'polypeptide(L)'
;MHTKNYFLSFMVAFVFCWTNLAAQEQPFTYVVATDNSGDFTTVQAAVDACKEGEQRSIIFIKNGTYKEMVNVPKGKIISLIGESAEGVLITFDRDRGAGSDFTDFRDITTCQFYGEDMYVEGLTIENSSGNVGQAEAHYVASDRQTYKNCRFLGYQDTQRTNSGARAYFKDCFIQGATDFIFGDGLMYYDNCTVNCVKGGGYVTAPAECAFFLRKTENATGRVLRVTYIFRDCDITADPDVAADTYYLGRPWKEYSGVYYLNCKMGKHIKPQGWTEWNGNEKSACFAEYGSCDLSGNMLDVSGRIDWSFQLAQEDAEMFTPAYVFDKANSRVPYDPVALCEKVQSPQYAEQSGKQLTWMSVKGAIGYVILKNGKFMAATTATTYSVDDLTGRYSIKSIAEHGALSQAVRVENTDKQILKAFPTAEGFGKLATGGRGGKVVTVTNLEDDAEGSIEGSLRWAFNQYKSDFTIVFAVSGRIELVAPLKVKKSNFTVAGQTAPGDGICITSNKVNLGGSSNFILRHIRFRIGQTDVNGNILAENSLGAENCENFIIDHCTFGWSVEENINTFDDHFHTVQWCIVHEGLYNAGHPKGVRGYGCQWGGSSATYHHNLLANNQSRSPRFNGSRGGTIGQDLSVYLEYINNVNYNWGSSGACYGGENTSENRKFFGHEGNFINNYYKPGPATPSGTHYFFNQSLQRDGATSLGPSKWHFSGNIMEGDDAVTADNWKGFKNSTSYSIDDIKVDTIIQTSGDHDHQKYHYDWDTYTYKNYETAAEAYESVLAAVGAWPRDLIDTRIVKSVREGLAPYGNHGIIDLPSQAEGPLAYDTFDRVVDSDGDGMDDAWELANGLSPADPADGNSLTELGYTALEVYLNSLVGENIKHDFSTVGIQSEHADQRLELASTIVTEELEILCDEDLDGAYIYTINGTRIMGVKIEGGKTLSVSGLESGYYIIAVYTKAGDAKIAKFLKK
;
A
#
# COMPACT_ATOMS: atom_id res chain seq x y z
N MET A 1 -1.16 -7.78 79.07
CA MET A 1 -0.01 -6.86 79.20
C MET A 1 0.83 -7.00 77.94
N HIS A 2 1.41 -5.96 77.33
CA HIS A 2 1.16 -4.52 77.47
C HIS A 2 1.71 -3.81 76.21
N THR A 3 1.00 -2.77 75.74
CA THR A 3 1.47 -1.46 75.22
C THR A 3 2.93 -1.32 74.70
N LYS A 4 3.15 -0.74 73.50
CA LYS A 4 3.38 0.72 73.25
C LYS A 4 4.55 1.29 74.08
N ASN A 5 5.51 2.11 73.61
CA ASN A 5 5.57 2.98 72.41
C ASN A 5 6.92 3.75 72.37
N TYR A 6 7.31 4.30 71.19
CA TYR A 6 8.13 5.54 70.99
C TYR A 6 9.57 5.57 71.59
N PHE A 7 10.55 6.46 71.30
CA PHE A 7 10.84 7.59 70.38
C PHE A 7 12.39 7.85 70.50
N LEU A 8 13.16 8.60 69.71
CA LEU A 8 13.11 9.35 68.43
C LEU A 8 14.61 9.55 68.01
N SER A 9 15.07 9.55 66.75
CA SER A 9 15.21 10.75 65.89
C SER A 9 16.13 10.48 64.69
N PHE A 10 15.67 10.77 63.47
CA PHE A 10 16.36 11.64 62.51
C PHE A 10 15.33 12.12 61.47
N MET A 11 15.36 13.41 61.12
CA MET A 11 14.31 14.09 60.37
C MET A 11 14.85 14.61 59.02
N VAL A 12 13.93 15.01 58.13
CA VAL A 12 14.14 15.76 56.88
C VAL A 12 14.64 14.96 55.66
N ALA A 13 13.70 14.43 54.87
CA ALA A 13 13.61 14.65 53.40
C ALA A 13 12.41 13.90 52.75
N PHE A 14 11.24 13.87 53.40
CA PHE A 14 10.00 13.46 52.71
C PHE A 14 9.45 14.64 51.91
N VAL A 15 10.05 14.91 50.74
CA VAL A 15 9.33 15.65 49.69
C VAL A 15 8.40 14.64 49.04
N PHE A 16 7.10 14.93 49.09
CA PHE A 16 6.10 14.17 48.35
C PHE A 16 6.54 14.04 46.89
N CYS A 17 6.80 12.82 46.44
CA CYS A 17 6.74 12.54 45.01
C CYS A 17 5.27 12.51 44.62
N TRP A 18 4.67 13.70 44.53
CA TRP A 18 3.53 13.89 43.65
C TRP A 18 4.04 13.55 42.25
N THR A 19 3.74 12.34 41.80
CA THR A 19 3.57 12.12 40.38
C THR A 19 2.45 13.04 39.93
N ASN A 20 2.83 14.23 39.46
CA ASN A 20 2.04 14.94 38.48
C ASN A 20 2.01 14.04 37.23
N LEU A 21 1.14 13.02 37.25
CA LEU A 21 0.29 12.84 36.10
C LEU A 21 -0.46 14.16 36.00
N ALA A 22 0.07 15.07 35.18
CA ALA A 22 -0.78 16.03 34.52
C ALA A 22 -1.89 15.18 33.89
N ALA A 23 -3.14 15.40 34.30
CA ALA A 23 -4.26 14.71 33.70
C ALA A 23 -4.19 15.01 32.20
N GLN A 24 -3.79 14.01 31.41
CA GLN A 24 -3.64 14.19 29.98
C GLN A 24 -5.02 14.53 29.45
N GLU A 25 -5.21 15.77 29.00
CA GLU A 25 -6.51 16.26 28.56
C GLU A 25 -7.08 15.26 27.56
N GLN A 26 -8.25 14.71 27.90
CA GLN A 26 -8.96 13.77 27.04
C GLN A 26 -9.93 14.56 26.18
N PRO A 27 -10.03 14.29 24.86
CA PRO A 27 -10.95 15.00 23.99
C PRO A 27 -12.42 14.61 24.23
N PHE A 28 -12.65 13.47 24.89
CA PHE A 28 -13.97 13.05 25.36
C PHE A 28 -14.15 13.40 26.83
N THR A 29 -15.37 13.83 27.19
CA THR A 29 -15.75 14.03 28.60
C THR A 29 -15.80 12.71 29.34
N TYR A 30 -16.35 11.66 28.70
CA TYR A 30 -16.43 10.29 29.21
C TYR A 30 -16.35 9.27 28.07
N VAL A 31 -15.76 8.10 28.37
CA VAL A 31 -15.79 6.90 27.52
C VAL A 31 -16.68 5.83 28.17
N VAL A 32 -17.58 5.22 27.39
CA VAL A 32 -18.49 4.16 27.84
C VAL A 32 -18.11 2.84 27.19
N ALA A 33 -17.97 1.77 27.98
CA ALA A 33 -17.57 0.44 27.50
C ALA A 33 -18.12 -0.69 28.39
N THR A 34 -18.83 -1.64 27.78
CA THR A 34 -19.42 -2.80 28.50
C THR A 34 -18.39 -3.74 29.14
N ASP A 35 -17.13 -3.69 28.69
CA ASP A 35 -16.01 -4.52 29.17
C ASP A 35 -15.24 -3.92 30.36
N ASN A 36 -15.66 -2.75 30.87
CA ASN A 36 -14.96 -1.93 31.88
C ASN A 36 -13.66 -1.27 31.39
N SER A 37 -13.45 -1.13 30.08
CA SER A 37 -12.31 -0.37 29.52
C SER A 37 -12.56 1.14 29.35
N GLY A 38 -13.70 1.65 29.84
CA GLY A 38 -14.07 3.07 29.86
C GLY A 38 -14.41 3.56 31.27
N ASP A 39 -14.76 4.83 31.40
CA ASP A 39 -15.16 5.48 32.67
C ASP A 39 -16.49 4.91 33.22
N PHE A 40 -17.39 4.50 32.32
CA PHE A 40 -18.69 3.92 32.66
C PHE A 40 -18.98 2.65 31.83
N THR A 41 -19.81 1.77 32.38
CA THR A 41 -20.32 0.57 31.69
C THR A 41 -21.69 0.75 31.05
N THR A 42 -22.38 1.87 31.34
CA THR A 42 -23.71 2.22 30.82
C THR A 42 -23.74 3.66 30.32
N VAL A 43 -24.57 3.92 29.32
CA VAL A 43 -24.71 5.24 28.67
C VAL A 43 -25.40 6.21 29.61
N GLN A 44 -26.44 5.78 30.35
CA GLN A 44 -27.16 6.62 31.30
C GLN A 44 -26.23 7.15 32.40
N ALA A 45 -25.32 6.33 32.94
CA ALA A 45 -24.42 6.77 34.01
C ALA A 45 -23.46 7.89 33.55
N ALA A 46 -23.01 7.85 32.30
CA ALA A 46 -22.23 8.94 31.70
C ALA A 46 -23.08 10.20 31.49
N VAL A 47 -24.32 10.05 30.99
CA VAL A 47 -25.28 11.17 30.83
C VAL A 47 -25.62 11.81 32.18
N ASP A 48 -25.75 11.03 33.25
CA ASP A 48 -26.02 11.52 34.61
C ASP A 48 -24.82 12.34 35.15
N ALA A 49 -23.60 11.88 34.89
CA ALA A 49 -22.36 12.53 35.31
C ALA A 49 -22.07 13.86 34.58
N CYS A 50 -22.57 14.04 33.35
CA CYS A 50 -22.46 15.32 32.62
C CYS A 50 -23.12 16.47 33.39
N LYS A 51 -22.50 17.65 33.35
CA LYS A 51 -23.02 18.86 34.01
C LYS A 51 -24.12 19.52 33.18
N GLU A 52 -25.00 20.26 33.85
CA GLU A 52 -25.88 21.23 33.20
C GLU A 52 -25.12 22.52 32.86
N GLY A 53 -25.52 23.21 31.79
CA GLY A 53 -24.95 24.49 31.35
C GLY A 53 -24.63 24.54 29.86
N GLU A 54 -23.95 25.61 29.46
CA GLU A 54 -23.59 25.92 28.06
C GLU A 54 -22.40 25.09 27.53
N GLN A 55 -21.65 24.41 28.42
CA GLN A 55 -20.52 23.58 28.01
C GLN A 55 -21.00 22.22 27.50
N ARG A 56 -20.76 21.95 26.21
CA ARG A 56 -20.99 20.65 25.58
C ARG A 56 -20.17 19.56 26.26
N SER A 57 -20.83 18.46 26.64
CA SER A 57 -20.17 17.21 27.02
C SER A 57 -20.15 16.25 25.83
N ILE A 58 -19.05 15.53 25.63
CA ILE A 58 -18.88 14.55 24.55
C ILE A 58 -18.66 13.18 25.17
N ILE A 59 -19.58 12.25 24.90
CA ILE A 59 -19.54 10.87 25.41
C ILE A 59 -19.21 9.96 24.23
N PHE A 60 -18.07 9.28 24.30
CA PHE A 60 -17.69 8.26 23.32
C PHE A 60 -18.15 6.87 23.79
N ILE A 61 -18.84 6.14 22.93
CA ILE A 61 -19.45 4.84 23.25
C ILE A 61 -18.78 3.76 22.42
N LYS A 62 -18.05 2.85 23.07
CA LYS A 62 -17.39 1.72 22.40
C LYS A 62 -18.41 0.68 21.92
N ASN A 63 -18.02 -0.08 20.90
CA ASN A 63 -18.85 -1.17 20.35
C ASN A 63 -19.28 -2.15 21.46
N GLY A 64 -20.58 -2.46 21.50
CA GLY A 64 -21.22 -3.26 22.54
C GLY A 64 -22.75 -3.13 22.51
N THR A 65 -23.43 -4.01 23.24
CA THR A 65 -24.88 -3.96 23.44
C THR A 65 -25.21 -3.41 24.82
N TYR A 66 -25.88 -2.28 24.85
CA TYR A 66 -26.29 -1.52 26.03
C TYR A 66 -27.80 -1.71 26.22
N LYS A 67 -28.18 -2.70 27.03
CA LYS A 67 -29.60 -2.96 27.32
C LYS A 67 -30.11 -2.06 28.45
N GLU A 68 -30.42 -0.82 28.11
CA GLU A 68 -30.82 0.24 29.04
C GLU A 68 -31.76 1.24 28.36
N MET A 69 -32.52 2.00 29.15
CA MET A 69 -33.20 3.22 28.67
C MET A 69 -32.33 4.43 28.98
N VAL A 70 -32.13 5.30 27.99
CA VAL A 70 -31.30 6.51 28.10
C VAL A 70 -32.16 7.76 28.03
N ASN A 71 -32.11 8.58 29.06
CA ASN A 71 -32.82 9.85 29.19
C ASN A 71 -31.82 11.00 29.35
N VAL A 72 -31.74 11.86 28.34
CA VAL A 72 -30.95 13.11 28.40
C VAL A 72 -31.87 14.25 28.83
N PRO A 73 -31.70 14.82 30.04
CA PRO A 73 -32.58 15.87 30.55
C PRO A 73 -32.33 17.23 29.87
N LYS A 74 -33.30 18.15 30.03
CA LYS A 74 -33.15 19.56 29.64
C LYS A 74 -31.96 20.21 30.33
N GLY A 75 -31.30 21.17 29.67
CA GLY A 75 -30.20 21.93 30.24
C GLY A 75 -28.82 21.27 30.17
N LYS A 76 -28.72 20.04 29.64
CA LYS A 76 -27.44 19.42 29.26
C LYS A 76 -27.27 19.45 27.74
N ILE A 77 -26.16 20.01 27.26
CA ILE A 77 -25.73 19.94 25.86
C ILE A 77 -24.81 18.72 25.74
N ILE A 78 -25.27 17.65 25.11
CA ILE A 78 -24.55 16.37 25.03
C ILE A 78 -24.32 15.98 23.58
N SER A 79 -23.17 15.34 23.33
CA SER A 79 -22.86 14.66 22.09
C SER A 79 -22.61 13.17 22.38
N LEU A 80 -23.31 12.29 21.67
CA LEU A 80 -23.19 10.84 21.79
C LEU A 80 -22.50 10.29 20.54
N ILE A 81 -21.25 9.87 20.67
CA ILE A 81 -20.40 9.46 19.55
C ILE A 81 -20.11 7.96 19.66
N GLY A 82 -20.73 7.14 18.82
CA GLY A 82 -20.47 5.71 18.79
C GLY A 82 -19.20 5.35 18.00
N GLU A 83 -18.55 4.25 18.38
CA GLU A 83 -17.40 3.69 17.65
C GLU A 83 -17.78 3.23 16.23
N SER A 84 -18.99 2.68 16.06
CA SER A 84 -19.61 2.38 14.76
C SER A 84 -21.13 2.18 14.88
N ALA A 85 -21.88 2.53 13.83
CA ALA A 85 -23.34 2.46 13.84
C ALA A 85 -23.85 1.02 14.05
N GLU A 86 -23.23 0.04 13.40
CA GLU A 86 -23.54 -1.38 13.50
C GLU A 86 -23.03 -2.02 14.80
N GLY A 87 -21.98 -1.47 15.41
CA GLY A 87 -21.32 -2.06 16.58
C GLY A 87 -21.79 -1.51 17.93
N VAL A 88 -22.37 -0.31 17.97
CA VAL A 88 -22.98 0.28 19.18
C VAL A 88 -24.50 0.11 19.12
N LEU A 89 -25.06 -0.73 19.99
CA LEU A 89 -26.50 -0.99 20.08
C LEU A 89 -27.04 -0.59 21.45
N ILE A 90 -27.80 0.51 21.53
CA ILE A 90 -28.62 0.85 22.70
C ILE A 90 -30.02 0.27 22.46
N THR A 91 -30.47 -0.66 23.31
CA THR A 91 -31.71 -1.42 23.07
C THR A 91 -32.54 -1.60 24.34
N PHE A 92 -33.86 -1.59 24.19
CA PHE A 92 -34.78 -1.98 25.26
C PHE A 92 -36.05 -2.62 24.68
N ASP A 93 -36.79 -3.36 25.51
CA ASP A 93 -37.91 -4.22 25.11
C ASP A 93 -39.16 -3.93 25.95
N ARG A 94 -39.72 -2.73 25.78
CA ARG A 94 -41.04 -2.37 26.30
C ARG A 94 -41.93 -1.77 25.22
N ASP A 95 -43.22 -2.08 25.33
CA ASP A 95 -44.30 -1.58 24.48
C ASP A 95 -45.49 -1.09 25.31
N ARG A 96 -46.43 -0.39 24.67
CA ARG A 96 -47.74 0.02 25.23
C ARG A 96 -48.90 -0.54 24.39
N GLY A 97 -48.68 -1.71 23.80
CA GLY A 97 -49.62 -2.45 22.98
C GLY A 97 -50.71 -3.16 23.77
N ALA A 98 -51.47 -4.01 23.08
CA ALA A 98 -52.65 -4.67 23.66
C ALA A 98 -52.25 -5.75 24.67
N GLY A 99 -52.29 -5.40 25.95
CA GLY A 99 -51.94 -6.29 27.07
C GLY A 99 -50.66 -5.91 27.82
N SER A 100 -50.02 -4.79 27.46
CA SER A 100 -48.90 -4.25 28.24
C SER A 100 -49.34 -3.64 29.57
N ASP A 101 -48.45 -3.72 30.57
CA ASP A 101 -48.57 -3.00 31.85
C ASP A 101 -48.25 -1.50 31.73
N PHE A 102 -47.61 -1.07 30.63
CA PHE A 102 -47.21 0.31 30.39
C PHE A 102 -48.25 1.06 29.53
N THR A 103 -48.52 2.32 29.89
CA THR A 103 -49.50 3.17 29.20
C THR A 103 -48.96 4.55 28.78
N ASP A 104 -47.85 5.00 29.38
CA ASP A 104 -47.13 6.20 28.96
C ASP A 104 -45.94 5.80 28.08
N PHE A 105 -45.74 6.55 26.99
CA PHE A 105 -44.59 6.35 26.09
C PHE A 105 -43.24 6.54 26.82
N ARG A 106 -43.22 7.37 27.87
CA ARG A 106 -42.03 7.62 28.70
C ARG A 106 -41.55 6.40 29.47
N ASP A 107 -42.42 5.44 29.73
CA ASP A 107 -42.06 4.21 30.44
C ASP A 107 -41.45 3.15 29.50
N ILE A 108 -41.51 3.36 28.18
CA ILE A 108 -41.16 2.36 27.17
C ILE A 108 -40.13 2.81 26.13
N THR A 109 -39.93 4.12 25.98
CA THR A 109 -39.03 4.67 24.96
C THR A 109 -37.57 4.38 25.32
N THR A 110 -36.84 3.65 24.46
CA THR A 110 -35.41 3.32 24.67
C THR A 110 -34.53 4.57 24.86
N CYS A 111 -34.67 5.59 24.00
CA CYS A 111 -33.94 6.85 24.15
C CYS A 111 -34.83 8.09 24.11
N GLN A 112 -34.80 8.88 25.18
CA GLN A 112 -35.58 10.12 25.33
C GLN A 112 -34.63 11.31 25.46
N PHE A 113 -34.58 12.17 24.42
CA PHE A 113 -33.63 13.28 24.38
C PHE A 113 -34.37 14.61 24.56
N TYR A 114 -34.40 15.09 25.80
CA TYR A 114 -34.91 16.40 26.19
C TYR A 114 -33.83 17.51 26.17
N GLY A 115 -32.55 17.15 26.04
CA GLY A 115 -31.46 18.11 25.83
C GLY A 115 -31.63 18.92 24.54
N GLU A 116 -31.21 20.18 24.54
CA GLU A 116 -31.10 21.01 23.33
C GLU A 116 -29.68 20.91 22.77
N ASP A 117 -29.50 21.25 21.49
CA ASP A 117 -28.18 21.24 20.80
C ASP A 117 -27.49 19.86 20.82
N MET A 118 -28.28 18.78 20.82
CA MET A 118 -27.78 17.40 20.77
C MET A 118 -27.05 17.12 19.45
N TYR A 119 -25.93 16.41 19.54
CA TYR A 119 -25.27 15.81 18.38
C TYR A 119 -25.10 14.30 18.59
N VAL A 120 -25.57 13.47 17.67
CA VAL A 120 -25.48 12.01 17.79
C VAL A 120 -24.90 11.44 16.51
N GLU A 121 -23.83 10.67 16.61
CA GLU A 121 -23.15 10.08 15.45
C GLU A 121 -22.83 8.60 15.69
N GLY A 122 -23.04 7.76 14.67
CA GLY A 122 -22.42 6.44 14.60
C GLY A 122 -22.91 5.42 15.63
N LEU A 123 -24.21 5.36 15.92
CA LEU A 123 -24.80 4.37 16.84
C LEU A 123 -26.20 3.88 16.42
N THR A 124 -26.62 2.73 16.95
CA THR A 124 -27.98 2.19 16.84
C THR A 124 -28.78 2.43 18.12
N ILE A 125 -30.03 2.86 17.96
CA ILE A 125 -31.06 2.89 19.00
C ILE A 125 -32.20 1.96 18.55
N GLU A 126 -32.58 1.01 19.41
CA GLU A 126 -33.56 -0.03 19.09
C GLU A 126 -34.65 -0.13 20.17
N ASN A 127 -35.89 -0.36 19.75
CA ASN A 127 -36.89 -1.02 20.59
C ASN A 127 -37.13 -2.45 20.08
N SER A 128 -36.70 -3.44 20.85
CA SER A 128 -36.67 -4.85 20.48
C SER A 128 -37.95 -5.62 20.84
N SER A 129 -39.03 -4.94 21.26
CA SER A 129 -40.32 -5.55 21.62
C SER A 129 -41.02 -6.28 20.47
N GLY A 130 -40.64 -6.00 19.22
CA GLY A 130 -41.27 -6.58 18.02
C GLY A 130 -42.56 -5.86 17.61
N ASN A 131 -43.34 -6.49 16.72
CA ASN A 131 -44.60 -5.93 16.22
C ASN A 131 -45.78 -6.22 17.18
N VAL A 132 -45.74 -5.63 18.37
CA VAL A 132 -46.68 -5.89 19.48
C VAL A 132 -47.70 -4.76 19.72
N GLY A 133 -47.56 -3.66 18.99
CA GLY A 133 -48.20 -2.37 19.27
C GLY A 133 -47.13 -1.29 19.40
N GLN A 134 -47.50 -0.12 19.93
CA GLN A 134 -46.59 1.02 20.00
C GLN A 134 -45.38 0.74 20.89
N ALA A 135 -44.18 0.90 20.32
CA ALA A 135 -42.91 0.57 20.95
C ALA A 135 -41.84 1.57 20.49
N GLU A 136 -41.89 2.79 21.04
CA GLU A 136 -40.93 3.85 20.72
C GLU A 136 -39.46 3.42 20.96
N ALA A 137 -38.59 3.59 19.96
CA ALA A 137 -37.13 3.48 20.13
C ALA A 137 -36.52 4.82 20.50
N HIS A 138 -36.97 5.90 19.85
CA HIS A 138 -36.36 7.22 19.96
C HIS A 138 -37.41 8.34 20.07
N TYR A 139 -37.21 9.25 21.01
CA TYR A 139 -38.05 10.44 21.18
C TYR A 139 -37.23 11.74 21.08
N VAL A 140 -37.47 12.46 19.99
CA VAL A 140 -36.96 13.81 19.71
C VAL A 140 -37.81 14.81 20.48
N ALA A 141 -37.39 15.14 21.72
CA ALA A 141 -38.24 15.87 22.67
C ALA A 141 -37.97 17.38 22.74
N SER A 142 -36.88 17.87 22.12
CA SER A 142 -36.42 19.26 22.24
C SER A 142 -35.80 19.80 20.95
N ASP A 143 -35.41 21.06 20.95
CA ASP A 143 -34.93 21.80 19.78
C ASP A 143 -33.45 21.54 19.44
N ARG A 144 -33.10 21.69 18.15
CA ARG A 144 -31.74 21.62 17.59
C ARG A 144 -31.02 20.28 17.81
N GLN A 145 -31.64 19.18 17.40
CA GLN A 145 -31.07 17.83 17.56
C GLN A 145 -30.57 17.25 16.23
N THR A 146 -29.26 17.04 16.10
CA THR A 146 -28.61 16.57 14.86
C THR A 146 -28.14 15.13 14.99
N TYR A 147 -28.46 14.31 13.98
CA TYR A 147 -28.15 12.88 13.93
C TYR A 147 -27.44 12.56 12.62
N LYS A 148 -26.32 11.85 12.67
CA LYS A 148 -25.49 11.50 11.51
C LYS A 148 -25.08 10.03 11.54
N ASN A 149 -25.30 9.29 10.46
CA ASN A 149 -24.93 7.87 10.39
C ASN A 149 -25.46 7.06 11.61
N CYS A 150 -26.72 7.32 11.99
CA CYS A 150 -27.39 6.65 13.10
C CYS A 150 -28.45 5.67 12.59
N ARG A 151 -28.74 4.64 13.39
CA ARG A 151 -29.74 3.61 13.06
C ARG A 151 -30.86 3.64 14.10
N PHE A 152 -32.11 3.69 13.67
CA PHE A 152 -33.29 3.71 14.54
C PHE A 152 -34.17 2.52 14.19
N LEU A 153 -34.22 1.52 15.07
CA LEU A 153 -34.82 0.22 14.80
C LEU A 153 -36.06 -0.02 15.68
N GLY A 154 -37.14 -0.48 15.07
CA GLY A 154 -38.38 -0.79 15.76
C GLY A 154 -39.44 -1.32 14.81
N TYR A 155 -40.70 -1.27 15.24
CA TYR A 155 -41.87 -1.67 14.46
C TYR A 155 -42.92 -0.55 14.45
N GLN A 156 -43.89 -0.56 15.36
CA GLN A 156 -44.87 0.52 15.44
C GLN A 156 -44.32 1.66 16.32
N ASP A 157 -44.53 2.90 15.87
CA ASP A 157 -44.14 4.13 16.58
C ASP A 157 -42.60 4.28 16.81
N THR A 158 -41.71 3.69 15.98
CA THR A 158 -40.23 3.66 16.22
C THR A 158 -39.65 5.02 16.62
N GLN A 159 -39.99 6.09 15.90
CA GLN A 159 -39.52 7.44 16.16
C GLN A 159 -40.67 8.40 16.45
N ARG A 160 -40.65 8.95 17.66
CA ARG A 160 -41.58 9.97 18.14
C ARG A 160 -40.94 11.36 18.08
N THR A 161 -41.75 12.35 17.74
CA THR A 161 -41.33 13.75 17.57
C THR A 161 -42.24 14.68 18.39
N ASN A 162 -41.70 15.78 18.92
CA ASN A 162 -42.42 16.69 19.82
C ASN A 162 -42.61 18.08 19.22
N SER A 163 -43.75 18.71 19.53
CA SER A 163 -44.07 20.08 19.15
C SER A 163 -42.94 21.06 19.51
N GLY A 164 -42.53 21.87 18.54
CA GLY A 164 -41.45 22.84 18.67
C GLY A 164 -40.03 22.29 18.58
N ALA A 165 -39.84 20.96 18.48
CA ALA A 165 -38.54 20.37 18.18
C ALA A 165 -38.16 20.60 16.70
N ARG A 166 -36.91 20.96 16.43
CA ARG A 166 -36.28 20.91 15.11
C ARG A 166 -35.15 19.89 15.15
N ALA A 167 -35.14 18.95 14.21
CA ALA A 167 -34.07 17.96 14.13
C ALA A 167 -33.72 17.59 12.70
N TYR A 168 -32.45 17.23 12.51
CA TYR A 168 -31.84 16.90 11.22
C TYR A 168 -31.20 15.53 11.27
N PHE A 169 -31.50 14.71 10.27
CA PHE A 169 -31.00 13.35 10.12
C PHE A 169 -30.23 13.27 8.80
N LYS A 170 -28.94 12.98 8.88
CA LYS A 170 -28.07 12.81 7.70
C LYS A 170 -27.52 11.40 7.64
N ASP A 171 -27.62 10.76 6.49
CA ASP A 171 -27.07 9.41 6.23
C ASP A 171 -27.58 8.36 7.25
N CYS A 172 -28.79 8.56 7.81
CA CYS A 172 -29.36 7.69 8.84
C CYS A 172 -30.19 6.54 8.23
N PHE A 173 -30.33 5.45 9.00
CA PHE A 173 -31.22 4.33 8.69
C PHE A 173 -32.38 4.30 9.69
N ILE A 174 -33.63 4.43 9.22
CA ILE A 174 -34.83 4.39 10.06
C ILE A 174 -35.67 3.19 9.65
N GLN A 175 -36.07 2.35 10.61
CA GLN A 175 -36.81 1.13 10.35
C GLN A 175 -38.11 1.06 11.15
N GLY A 176 -39.19 0.64 10.50
CA GLY A 176 -40.44 0.34 11.19
C GLY A 176 -41.57 -0.16 10.32
N ALA A 177 -42.76 -0.19 10.90
CA ALA A 177 -43.93 -0.88 10.40
C ALA A 177 -45.17 0.04 10.31
N THR A 178 -45.64 0.54 11.45
CA THR A 178 -46.88 1.34 11.53
C THR A 178 -46.53 2.67 12.16
N ASP A 179 -46.86 3.77 11.48
CA ASP A 179 -46.72 5.13 12.00
C ASP A 179 -45.30 5.40 12.55
N PHE A 180 -44.28 4.78 11.95
CA PHE A 180 -42.98 4.63 12.61
C PHE A 180 -42.13 5.92 12.65
N ILE A 181 -42.59 6.98 11.97
CA ILE A 181 -42.18 8.37 12.18
C ILE A 181 -43.45 9.20 12.45
N PHE A 182 -43.65 9.65 13.70
CA PHE A 182 -44.90 10.33 14.10
C PHE A 182 -44.72 11.46 15.13
N GLY A 183 -45.75 12.31 15.26
CA GLY A 183 -45.75 13.51 16.11
C GLY A 183 -45.70 14.84 15.35
N ASP A 184 -45.38 15.92 16.06
CA ASP A 184 -45.53 17.33 15.64
C ASP A 184 -44.20 18.13 15.65
N GLY A 185 -43.05 17.45 15.57
CA GLY A 185 -41.76 18.09 15.40
C GLY A 185 -41.40 18.38 13.93
N LEU A 186 -40.57 19.40 13.69
CA LEU A 186 -39.99 19.68 12.37
C LEU A 186 -38.78 18.78 12.11
N MET A 187 -38.99 17.69 11.37
CA MET A 187 -37.94 16.73 11.06
C MET A 187 -37.51 16.85 9.60
N TYR A 188 -36.20 16.88 9.39
CA TYR A 188 -35.61 16.89 8.06
C TYR A 188 -34.66 15.69 7.92
N TYR A 189 -35.00 14.77 7.02
CA TYR A 189 -34.20 13.61 6.65
C TYR A 189 -33.51 13.88 5.31
N ASP A 190 -32.19 13.81 5.29
CA ASP A 190 -31.34 14.05 4.12
C ASP A 190 -30.49 12.80 3.86
N ASN A 191 -30.54 12.27 2.64
CA ASN A 191 -29.78 11.08 2.20
C ASN A 191 -29.95 9.87 3.17
N CYS A 192 -31.12 9.77 3.79
CA CYS A 192 -31.46 8.69 4.72
C CYS A 192 -32.06 7.47 4.00
N THR A 193 -31.86 6.28 4.56
CA THR A 193 -32.62 5.07 4.20
C THR A 193 -33.80 4.89 5.15
N VAL A 194 -35.00 4.68 4.61
CA VAL A 194 -36.23 4.48 5.38
C VAL A 194 -36.78 3.10 5.04
N ASN A 195 -36.52 2.11 5.90
CA ASN A 195 -36.80 0.69 5.64
C ASN A 195 -38.11 0.23 6.29
N CYS A 196 -39.04 -0.25 5.47
CA CYS A 196 -40.31 -0.80 5.90
C CYS A 196 -40.17 -2.31 6.22
N VAL A 197 -40.65 -2.76 7.38
CA VAL A 197 -40.66 -4.19 7.77
C VAL A 197 -42.06 -4.80 7.69
N LYS A 198 -42.17 -6.11 7.92
CA LYS A 198 -43.45 -6.80 7.77
C LYS A 198 -44.45 -6.54 8.90
N GLY A 199 -45.73 -6.53 8.54
CA GLY A 199 -46.86 -6.39 9.47
C GLY A 199 -47.21 -4.94 9.80
N GLY A 200 -46.77 -3.99 8.97
CA GLY A 200 -47.12 -2.58 9.06
C GLY A 200 -47.93 -2.09 7.87
N GLY A 201 -47.81 -0.79 7.57
CA GLY A 201 -48.44 -0.19 6.40
C GLY A 201 -48.30 1.33 6.25
N TYR A 202 -47.62 2.04 7.16
CA TYR A 202 -47.51 3.51 7.11
C TYR A 202 -46.13 3.99 7.55
N VAL A 203 -45.44 4.73 6.69
CA VAL A 203 -44.13 5.32 7.02
C VAL A 203 -44.28 6.49 8.01
N THR A 204 -45.13 7.46 7.68
CA THR A 204 -45.31 8.67 8.51
C THR A 204 -46.73 8.86 9.06
N ALA A 205 -46.81 9.39 10.28
CA ALA A 205 -48.06 9.81 10.92
C ALA A 205 -47.93 11.20 11.58
N PRO A 206 -47.74 12.27 10.79
CA PRO A 206 -47.57 13.63 11.31
C PRO A 206 -48.82 14.16 12.01
N ALA A 207 -48.57 14.91 13.08
CA ALA A 207 -49.51 15.82 13.70
C ALA A 207 -49.31 17.27 13.18
N GLU A 208 -49.73 18.27 13.94
CA GLU A 208 -49.73 19.68 13.54
C GLU A 208 -48.35 20.16 13.07
N CYS A 209 -48.31 20.99 12.02
CA CYS A 209 -47.06 21.46 11.43
C CYS A 209 -46.36 22.54 12.26
N ALA A 210 -45.02 22.61 12.16
CA ALA A 210 -44.23 23.62 12.83
C ALA A 210 -44.47 25.03 12.28
N PHE A 211 -44.71 25.17 10.97
CA PHE A 211 -45.08 26.45 10.35
C PHE A 211 -45.84 26.30 9.02
N PHE A 212 -46.41 27.42 8.58
CA PHE A 212 -47.14 27.56 7.33
C PHE A 212 -46.39 28.47 6.35
N LEU A 213 -46.36 28.10 5.06
CA LEU A 213 -46.06 29.04 3.96
C LEU A 213 -47.37 29.50 3.33
N ARG A 214 -47.56 30.83 3.20
CA ARG A 214 -48.74 31.38 2.51
C ARG A 214 -48.64 31.15 1.01
N LYS A 215 -49.78 31.20 0.32
CA LYS A 215 -49.91 31.06 -1.15
C LYS A 215 -49.02 32.02 -1.97
N THR A 216 -48.59 33.12 -1.37
CA THR A 216 -47.72 34.14 -1.97
C THR A 216 -46.23 33.93 -1.68
N GLU A 217 -45.87 32.88 -0.93
CA GLU A 217 -44.50 32.55 -0.52
C GLU A 217 -43.99 31.25 -1.18
N ASN A 218 -44.78 30.63 -2.08
CA ASN A 218 -44.44 29.40 -2.81
C ASN A 218 -45.05 29.42 -4.23
N ALA A 219 -44.38 28.77 -5.19
CA ALA A 219 -44.80 28.67 -6.60
C ALA A 219 -46.03 27.77 -6.79
N THR A 220 -46.22 26.78 -5.91
CA THR A 220 -47.38 25.86 -5.90
C THR A 220 -48.71 26.59 -5.63
N GLY A 221 -48.69 27.83 -5.12
CA GLY A 221 -49.89 28.64 -4.88
C GLY A 221 -50.81 28.09 -3.78
N ARG A 222 -50.33 27.13 -2.98
CA ARG A 222 -51.05 26.47 -1.88
C ARG A 222 -50.62 27.07 -0.54
N VAL A 223 -51.37 26.79 0.53
CA VAL A 223 -50.82 26.98 1.88
C VAL A 223 -50.04 25.70 2.19
N LEU A 224 -48.71 25.78 2.22
CA LEU A 224 -47.88 24.62 2.56
C LEU A 224 -47.75 24.55 4.08
N ARG A 225 -47.75 23.33 4.62
CA ARG A 225 -47.64 23.02 6.05
C ARG A 225 -46.44 22.14 6.24
N VAL A 226 -45.50 22.50 7.09
CA VAL A 226 -44.20 21.84 7.14
C VAL A 226 -44.02 21.11 8.48
N THR A 227 -44.09 19.77 8.43
CA THR A 227 -43.77 18.87 9.56
C THR A 227 -42.57 18.00 9.20
N TYR A 228 -42.68 17.16 8.17
CA TYR A 228 -41.60 16.25 7.75
C TYR A 228 -41.14 16.50 6.33
N ILE A 229 -39.83 16.48 6.11
CA ILE A 229 -39.20 16.55 4.80
C ILE A 229 -38.21 15.39 4.68
N PHE A 230 -38.32 14.65 3.59
CA PHE A 230 -37.37 13.65 3.15
C PHE A 230 -36.75 14.17 1.86
N ARG A 231 -35.43 14.30 1.80
CA ARG A 231 -34.68 14.75 0.62
C ARG A 231 -33.63 13.71 0.25
N ASP A 232 -33.61 13.34 -1.03
CA ASP A 232 -32.64 12.39 -1.61
C ASP A 232 -32.59 11.05 -0.83
N CYS A 233 -33.70 10.68 -0.17
CA CYS A 233 -33.84 9.48 0.64
C CYS A 233 -34.24 8.24 -0.18
N ASP A 234 -33.77 7.07 0.26
CA ASP A 234 -34.18 5.77 -0.30
C ASP A 234 -35.22 5.11 0.62
N ILE A 235 -36.47 5.03 0.13
CA ILE A 235 -37.60 4.38 0.80
C ILE A 235 -37.63 2.91 0.39
N THR A 236 -37.17 2.04 1.28
CA THR A 236 -36.87 0.63 1.05
C THR A 236 -37.77 -0.28 1.90
N ALA A 237 -37.69 -1.59 1.69
CA ALA A 237 -38.36 -2.57 2.53
C ALA A 237 -37.62 -3.89 2.57
N ASP A 238 -37.82 -4.64 3.66
CA ASP A 238 -37.28 -5.99 3.80
C ASP A 238 -37.81 -6.93 2.69
N PRO A 239 -37.03 -7.96 2.28
CA PRO A 239 -37.39 -8.84 1.17
C PRO A 239 -38.74 -9.58 1.30
N ASP A 240 -39.27 -9.71 2.52
CA ASP A 240 -40.55 -10.39 2.80
C ASP A 240 -41.76 -9.45 2.91
N VAL A 241 -41.56 -8.15 2.67
CA VAL A 241 -42.62 -7.15 2.46
C VAL A 241 -43.11 -7.22 1.02
N ALA A 242 -44.41 -7.46 0.85
CA ALA A 242 -45.02 -7.58 -0.47
C ALA A 242 -45.14 -6.22 -1.19
N ALA A 243 -45.33 -6.27 -2.50
CA ALA A 243 -45.65 -5.08 -3.28
C ALA A 243 -46.99 -4.47 -2.85
N ASP A 244 -47.14 -3.15 -3.03
CA ASP A 244 -48.38 -2.41 -2.75
C ASP A 244 -48.95 -2.59 -1.32
N THR A 245 -48.11 -2.73 -0.29
CA THR A 245 -48.57 -2.87 1.12
C THR A 245 -48.47 -1.59 1.95
N TYR A 246 -47.60 -0.64 1.58
CA TYR A 246 -47.29 0.56 2.37
C TYR A 246 -47.85 1.86 1.80
N TYR A 247 -48.17 2.79 2.68
CA TYR A 247 -48.37 4.20 2.38
C TYR A 247 -47.18 5.03 2.91
N LEU A 248 -46.79 6.05 2.15
CA LEU A 248 -45.85 7.12 2.53
C LEU A 248 -46.29 7.89 3.78
N GLY A 249 -47.59 7.90 4.08
CA GLY A 249 -48.10 8.40 5.34
C GLY A 249 -49.62 8.60 5.43
N ARG A 250 -50.05 9.03 6.61
CA ARG A 250 -51.44 9.38 6.95
C ARG A 250 -51.52 10.52 7.98
N PRO A 251 -52.45 11.48 7.88
CA PRO A 251 -52.44 12.69 8.71
C PRO A 251 -53.03 12.43 10.11
N TRP A 252 -52.20 12.10 11.10
CA TRP A 252 -52.65 11.80 12.49
C TRP A 252 -53.42 12.97 13.13
N LYS A 253 -53.08 14.21 12.78
CA LYS A 253 -53.85 15.42 13.11
C LYS A 253 -54.09 16.29 11.89
N GLU A 254 -55.05 17.20 12.04
CA GLU A 254 -55.22 18.35 11.15
C GLU A 254 -53.95 19.19 11.06
N TYR A 255 -53.83 19.99 10.00
CA TYR A 255 -52.71 20.89 9.73
C TYR A 255 -51.32 20.21 9.66
N SER A 256 -51.27 18.93 9.33
CA SER A 256 -50.02 18.18 9.11
C SER A 256 -49.43 18.36 7.70
N GLY A 257 -48.14 18.06 7.51
CA GLY A 257 -47.55 18.01 6.16
C GLY A 257 -46.26 17.20 6.02
N VAL A 258 -46.09 16.56 4.86
CA VAL A 258 -44.97 15.65 4.52
C VAL A 258 -44.55 15.89 3.09
N TYR A 259 -43.24 15.97 2.84
CA TYR A 259 -42.66 16.18 1.52
C TYR A 259 -41.60 15.13 1.25
N TYR A 260 -41.73 14.39 0.14
CA TYR A 260 -40.68 13.50 -0.38
C TYR A 260 -40.09 14.15 -1.63
N LEU A 261 -38.82 14.58 -1.55
CA LEU A 261 -38.13 15.34 -2.57
C LEU A 261 -36.97 14.51 -3.12
N ASN A 262 -36.99 14.20 -4.42
CA ASN A 262 -36.03 13.34 -5.12
C ASN A 262 -35.84 11.94 -4.49
N CYS A 263 -36.80 11.46 -3.71
CA CYS A 263 -36.68 10.17 -3.03
C CYS A 263 -36.84 8.99 -3.99
N LYS A 264 -36.04 7.94 -3.80
CA LYS A 264 -36.26 6.66 -4.49
C LYS A 264 -37.22 5.80 -3.67
N MET A 265 -38.08 5.01 -4.32
CA MET A 265 -39.09 4.20 -3.64
C MET A 265 -39.14 2.78 -4.18
N GLY A 266 -39.19 1.81 -3.27
CA GLY A 266 -39.41 0.40 -3.60
C GLY A 266 -40.87 0.07 -3.93
N LYS A 267 -41.08 -1.04 -4.65
CA LYS A 267 -42.39 -1.59 -5.07
C LYS A 267 -43.42 -1.86 -3.95
N HIS A 268 -43.04 -1.72 -2.67
CA HIS A 268 -43.92 -1.90 -1.53
C HIS A 268 -44.84 -0.68 -1.31
N ILE A 269 -44.47 0.50 -1.83
CA ILE A 269 -45.30 1.71 -1.79
C ILE A 269 -46.48 1.57 -2.74
N LYS A 270 -47.69 1.74 -2.20
CA LYS A 270 -48.96 1.70 -2.94
C LYS A 270 -49.05 2.82 -3.99
N PRO A 271 -49.74 2.59 -5.13
CA PRO A 271 -49.96 3.62 -6.15
C PRO A 271 -50.60 4.91 -5.60
N GLN A 272 -51.54 4.79 -4.64
CA GLN A 272 -52.19 5.91 -3.97
C GLN A 272 -51.22 6.82 -3.20
N GLY A 273 -50.05 6.30 -2.78
CA GLY A 273 -49.06 6.95 -1.93
C GLY A 273 -49.51 7.16 -0.49
N TRP A 274 -50.74 7.64 -0.27
CA TRP A 274 -51.21 8.18 1.01
C TRP A 274 -52.62 7.67 1.36
N THR A 275 -53.03 7.80 2.64
CA THR A 275 -54.39 7.45 3.09
C THR A 275 -54.93 8.43 4.13
N GLU A 276 -56.26 8.49 4.28
CA GLU A 276 -56.98 9.35 5.22
C GLU A 276 -56.89 8.91 6.70
N TRP A 277 -57.21 9.83 7.61
CA TRP A 277 -57.33 9.58 9.07
C TRP A 277 -58.70 10.06 9.62
N ASN A 278 -59.78 9.96 8.85
CA ASN A 278 -61.14 10.42 9.23
C ASN A 278 -61.36 11.95 9.23
N GLY A 279 -60.90 12.69 8.21
CA GLY A 279 -61.23 14.10 8.01
C GLY A 279 -60.02 15.03 8.01
N ASN A 280 -58.92 14.60 8.64
CA ASN A 280 -57.71 15.40 8.80
C ASN A 280 -57.06 15.77 7.46
N GLU A 281 -57.20 14.91 6.44
CA GLU A 281 -56.71 15.10 5.08
C GLU A 281 -57.17 16.41 4.42
N LYS A 282 -58.34 16.94 4.83
CA LYS A 282 -58.88 18.24 4.36
C LYS A 282 -57.99 19.43 4.67
N SER A 283 -57.10 19.28 5.64
CA SER A 283 -56.15 20.29 6.10
C SER A 283 -54.69 19.84 6.02
N ALA A 284 -54.42 18.65 5.47
CA ALA A 284 -53.05 18.15 5.30
C ALA A 284 -52.37 18.74 4.05
N CYS A 285 -51.03 18.75 4.02
CA CYS A 285 -50.24 19.06 2.84
C CYS A 285 -49.20 17.96 2.60
N PHE A 286 -49.60 16.90 1.90
CA PHE A 286 -48.70 15.79 1.54
C PHE A 286 -48.33 15.90 0.06
N ALA A 287 -47.04 15.89 -0.22
CA ALA A 287 -46.53 16.12 -1.57
C ALA A 287 -45.24 15.37 -1.90
N GLU A 288 -45.02 15.23 -3.21
CA GLU A 288 -43.83 14.61 -3.80
C GLU A 288 -43.22 15.54 -4.85
N TYR A 289 -41.92 15.38 -5.11
CA TYR A 289 -41.21 15.94 -6.25
C TYR A 289 -40.09 14.98 -6.66
N GLY A 290 -39.90 14.75 -7.95
CA GLY A 290 -38.75 13.97 -8.46
C GLY A 290 -38.69 12.51 -7.99
N SER A 291 -39.81 11.91 -7.57
CA SER A 291 -39.81 10.54 -7.03
C SER A 291 -39.43 9.51 -8.09
N CYS A 292 -38.46 8.66 -7.78
CA CYS A 292 -37.94 7.62 -8.67
C CYS A 292 -38.12 6.22 -8.07
N ASP A 293 -37.98 5.17 -8.88
CA ASP A 293 -37.76 3.82 -8.38
C ASP A 293 -36.33 3.66 -7.83
N LEU A 294 -36.04 2.53 -7.17
CA LEU A 294 -34.69 2.23 -6.65
C LEU A 294 -33.61 2.09 -7.74
N SER A 295 -34.00 2.04 -9.02
CA SER A 295 -33.07 2.04 -10.18
C SER A 295 -32.90 3.43 -10.80
N GLY A 296 -33.56 4.47 -10.27
CA GLY A 296 -33.45 5.85 -10.73
C GLY A 296 -34.43 6.26 -11.85
N ASN A 297 -35.41 5.42 -12.21
CA ASN A 297 -36.43 5.78 -13.20
C ASN A 297 -37.56 6.59 -12.53
N MET A 298 -38.03 7.66 -13.16
CA MET A 298 -39.18 8.45 -12.68
C MET A 298 -40.43 7.57 -12.46
N LEU A 299 -41.07 7.71 -11.30
CA LEU A 299 -42.30 6.98 -10.98
C LEU A 299 -43.53 7.60 -11.64
N ASP A 300 -44.48 6.75 -12.03
CA ASP A 300 -45.83 7.18 -12.37
C ASP A 300 -46.59 7.54 -11.08
N VAL A 301 -46.71 8.85 -10.85
CA VAL A 301 -47.46 9.44 -9.73
C VAL A 301 -48.92 9.78 -10.09
N SER A 302 -49.39 9.43 -11.29
CA SER A 302 -50.78 9.71 -11.71
C SER A 302 -51.85 8.95 -10.91
N GLY A 303 -51.45 7.86 -10.24
CA GLY A 303 -52.31 7.07 -9.33
C GLY A 303 -52.38 7.57 -7.88
N ARG A 304 -51.70 8.68 -7.54
CA ARG A 304 -51.71 9.26 -6.18
C ARG A 304 -53.09 9.80 -5.80
N ILE A 305 -53.39 9.80 -4.49
CA ILE A 305 -54.70 10.20 -3.99
C ILE A 305 -55.00 11.71 -4.21
N ASP A 306 -56.22 12.04 -4.62
CA ASP A 306 -56.64 13.36 -5.14
C ASP A 306 -56.31 14.59 -4.27
N TRP A 307 -56.16 14.42 -2.95
CA TRP A 307 -55.84 15.51 -2.01
C TRP A 307 -54.33 15.74 -1.81
N SER A 308 -53.49 14.77 -2.20
CA SER A 308 -52.04 14.96 -2.33
C SER A 308 -51.72 15.82 -3.57
N PHE A 309 -50.46 16.22 -3.74
CA PHE A 309 -50.05 17.00 -4.92
C PHE A 309 -48.57 16.82 -5.25
N GLN A 310 -48.19 17.12 -6.48
CA GLN A 310 -46.78 17.31 -6.81
C GLN A 310 -46.37 18.74 -6.47
N LEU A 311 -45.21 18.91 -5.84
CA LEU A 311 -44.64 20.21 -5.50
C LEU A 311 -44.03 20.86 -6.76
N ALA A 312 -44.05 22.20 -6.85
CA ALA A 312 -43.33 22.90 -7.92
C ALA A 312 -41.80 22.74 -7.77
N GLN A 313 -41.06 22.77 -8.88
CA GLN A 313 -39.60 22.64 -8.87
C GLN A 313 -38.94 23.72 -8.00
N GLU A 314 -39.39 24.96 -8.12
CA GLU A 314 -38.84 26.11 -7.39
C GLU A 314 -39.07 25.98 -5.87
N ASP A 315 -40.18 25.36 -5.47
CA ASP A 315 -40.48 25.08 -4.05
C ASP A 315 -39.66 23.88 -3.54
N ALA A 316 -39.46 22.86 -4.37
CA ALA A 316 -38.60 21.72 -4.06
C ALA A 316 -37.12 22.12 -3.95
N GLU A 317 -36.65 23.09 -4.73
CA GLU A 317 -35.32 23.70 -4.61
C GLU A 317 -35.21 24.62 -3.38
N MET A 318 -36.29 25.34 -3.04
CA MET A 318 -36.35 26.23 -1.87
C MET A 318 -36.28 25.47 -0.53
N PHE A 319 -36.80 24.24 -0.44
CA PHE A 319 -36.89 23.45 0.79
C PHE A 319 -35.53 22.88 1.26
N THR A 320 -34.50 23.71 1.34
CA THR A 320 -33.20 23.36 1.93
C THR A 320 -33.25 23.36 3.47
N PRO A 321 -32.33 22.69 4.17
CA PRO A 321 -32.29 22.69 5.64
C PRO A 321 -32.20 24.11 6.21
N ALA A 322 -31.31 24.94 5.66
CA ALA A 322 -31.13 26.34 6.03
C ALA A 322 -32.43 27.15 5.91
N TYR A 323 -33.14 27.06 4.78
CA TYR A 323 -34.41 27.77 4.59
C TYR A 323 -35.46 27.30 5.61
N VAL A 324 -35.61 25.97 5.76
CA VAL A 324 -36.69 25.38 6.56
C VAL A 324 -36.51 25.67 8.06
N PHE A 325 -35.30 25.53 8.60
CA PHE A 325 -35.05 25.75 10.02
C PHE A 325 -35.03 27.24 10.42
N ASP A 326 -34.59 28.13 9.53
CA ASP A 326 -34.74 29.59 9.71
C ASP A 326 -36.21 30.01 9.65
N LYS A 327 -36.96 29.54 8.65
CA LYS A 327 -38.38 29.88 8.49
C LYS A 327 -39.22 29.41 9.69
N ALA A 328 -38.85 28.30 10.31
CA ALA A 328 -39.46 27.80 11.54
C ALA A 328 -39.14 28.68 12.76
N ASN A 329 -37.87 29.07 12.96
CA ASN A 329 -37.48 29.93 14.08
C ASN A 329 -36.13 30.67 13.86
N SER A 330 -36.18 31.76 13.11
CA SER A 330 -35.02 32.63 12.81
C SER A 330 -34.44 33.38 14.02
N ARG A 331 -35.09 33.31 15.20
CA ARG A 331 -34.55 33.90 16.44
C ARG A 331 -33.54 32.99 17.14
N VAL A 332 -33.53 31.70 16.80
CA VAL A 332 -32.64 30.71 17.39
C VAL A 332 -31.99 29.95 16.23
N PRO A 333 -30.81 30.41 15.77
CA PRO A 333 -30.11 29.80 14.64
C PRO A 333 -29.90 28.30 14.84
N TYR A 334 -29.99 27.54 13.76
CA TYR A 334 -29.73 26.11 13.76
C TYR A 334 -29.15 25.75 12.38
N ASP A 335 -27.85 25.48 12.34
CA ASP A 335 -27.15 25.00 11.16
C ASP A 335 -26.67 23.56 11.39
N PRO A 336 -27.54 22.57 11.14
CA PRO A 336 -27.15 21.18 11.26
C PRO A 336 -26.33 20.68 10.07
N VAL A 337 -26.28 21.41 8.96
CA VAL A 337 -25.46 21.04 7.80
C VAL A 337 -24.00 21.20 8.17
N ALA A 338 -23.62 22.35 8.74
CA ALA A 338 -22.29 22.59 9.29
C ALA A 338 -21.89 21.56 10.36
N LEU A 339 -22.82 21.16 11.25
CA LEU A 339 -22.55 20.10 12.24
C LEU A 339 -22.34 18.70 11.59
N CYS A 340 -22.88 18.47 10.39
CA CYS A 340 -22.72 17.23 9.65
C CYS A 340 -21.55 17.24 8.65
N GLU A 341 -20.90 18.39 8.40
CA GLU A 341 -19.74 18.50 7.52
C GLU A 341 -18.63 17.52 7.90
N LYS A 342 -17.81 17.15 6.90
CA LYS A 342 -16.69 16.23 7.12
C LYS A 342 -15.56 16.97 7.81
N VAL A 343 -15.33 16.65 9.08
CA VAL A 343 -14.11 17.02 9.79
C VAL A 343 -12.91 16.51 8.99
N GLN A 344 -11.94 17.40 8.74
CA GLN A 344 -10.72 17.05 8.00
C GLN A 344 -9.96 15.94 8.73
N SER A 345 -9.64 14.86 8.02
CA SER A 345 -8.87 13.76 8.61
C SER A 345 -7.42 14.14 8.91
N PRO A 346 -6.78 13.52 9.93
CA PRO A 346 -5.36 13.69 10.19
C PRO A 346 -4.52 13.36 8.96
N GLN A 347 -3.49 14.16 8.71
CA GLN A 347 -2.50 13.91 7.66
C GLN A 347 -1.17 13.47 8.27
N TYR A 348 -0.24 12.93 7.45
CA TYR A 348 1.09 12.48 7.89
C TYR A 348 1.04 11.46 9.04
N ALA A 349 -0.01 10.61 9.06
CA ALA A 349 -0.15 9.55 10.04
C ALA A 349 0.93 8.49 9.77
N GLU A 350 1.97 8.49 10.58
CA GLU A 350 3.18 7.69 10.39
C GLU A 350 3.59 6.98 11.70
N GLN A 351 4.24 5.83 11.56
CA GLN A 351 4.79 5.04 12.66
C GLN A 351 6.28 4.82 12.45
N SER A 352 7.09 5.41 13.33
CA SER A 352 8.49 5.01 13.50
C SER A 352 8.71 4.38 14.88
N GLY A 353 9.24 3.17 14.89
CA GLY A 353 9.32 2.29 16.03
C GLY A 353 7.99 2.20 16.77
N LYS A 354 8.02 2.56 18.05
CA LYS A 354 6.85 2.61 18.94
C LYS A 354 6.02 3.89 18.84
N GLN A 355 6.42 4.88 18.04
CA GLN A 355 5.77 6.18 18.06
C GLN A 355 4.90 6.39 16.81
N LEU A 356 3.61 6.61 17.04
CA LEU A 356 2.69 7.14 16.04
C LEU A 356 2.80 8.67 16.05
N THR A 357 2.83 9.30 14.88
CA THR A 357 2.82 10.76 14.69
C THR A 357 1.83 11.13 13.60
N TRP A 358 1.25 12.32 13.69
CA TRP A 358 0.41 12.90 12.65
C TRP A 358 0.47 14.43 12.73
N MET A 359 -0.18 15.12 11.81
CA MET A 359 -0.31 16.58 11.84
C MET A 359 -1.58 17.06 12.55
N SER A 360 -1.54 18.32 12.98
CA SER A 360 -2.69 18.94 13.62
C SER A 360 -3.81 19.21 12.62
N VAL A 361 -5.05 19.12 13.08
CA VAL A 361 -6.25 19.43 12.29
C VAL A 361 -6.91 20.69 12.87
N LYS A 362 -7.19 21.69 12.02
CA LYS A 362 -7.88 22.93 12.41
C LYS A 362 -9.23 22.60 13.04
N GLY A 363 -9.50 23.13 14.25
CA GLY A 363 -10.75 22.90 14.97
C GLY A 363 -10.92 21.49 15.55
N ALA A 364 -9.89 20.63 15.49
CA ALA A 364 -9.92 19.36 16.20
C ALA A 364 -9.55 19.55 17.67
N ILE A 365 -10.41 19.07 18.57
CA ILE A 365 -10.15 19.03 20.03
C ILE A 365 -9.31 17.82 20.43
N GLY A 366 -9.03 16.90 19.50
CA GLY A 366 -8.14 15.77 19.69
C GLY A 366 -8.37 14.68 18.64
N TYR A 367 -7.92 13.47 18.96
CA TYR A 367 -7.81 12.35 18.03
C TYR A 367 -8.18 11.03 18.68
N VAL A 368 -8.76 10.13 17.88
CA VAL A 368 -8.98 8.72 18.21
C VAL A 368 -7.91 7.88 17.52
N ILE A 369 -7.19 7.06 18.27
CA ILE A 369 -6.32 6.01 17.71
C ILE A 369 -7.09 4.69 17.70
N LEU A 370 -7.18 4.10 16.50
CA LEU A 370 -7.75 2.79 16.25
C LEU A 370 -6.63 1.76 16.02
N LYS A 371 -6.84 0.54 16.48
CA LYS A 371 -5.98 -0.63 16.19
C LYS A 371 -6.81 -1.73 15.55
N ASN A 372 -6.45 -2.14 14.35
CA ASN A 372 -7.22 -3.05 13.50
C ASN A 372 -8.70 -2.61 13.37
N GLY A 373 -8.92 -1.30 13.24
CA GLY A 373 -10.25 -0.68 13.15
C GLY A 373 -11.01 -0.48 14.46
N LYS A 374 -10.52 -1.02 15.59
CA LYS A 374 -11.17 -0.90 16.91
C LYS A 374 -10.59 0.22 17.75
N PHE A 375 -11.42 0.87 18.58
CA PHE A 375 -10.96 1.90 19.51
C PHE A 375 -9.89 1.37 20.46
N MET A 376 -8.70 1.99 20.44
CA MET A 376 -7.62 1.71 21.37
C MET A 376 -7.47 2.84 22.40
N ALA A 377 -7.43 4.09 21.95
CA ALA A 377 -7.20 5.25 22.81
C ALA A 377 -7.70 6.54 22.17
N ALA A 378 -7.77 7.61 22.96
CA ALA A 378 -7.91 8.98 22.48
C ALA A 378 -6.79 9.85 23.07
N THR A 379 -6.48 10.97 22.41
CA THR A 379 -5.49 11.94 22.89
C THR A 379 -5.70 13.32 22.26
N THR A 380 -5.30 14.38 22.98
CA THR A 380 -5.21 15.76 22.44
C THR A 380 -3.90 16.01 21.68
N ALA A 381 -2.88 15.17 21.87
CA ALA A 381 -1.59 15.31 21.21
C ALA A 381 -1.61 14.84 19.75
N THR A 382 -0.67 15.30 18.94
CA THR A 382 -0.43 14.82 17.56
C THR A 382 0.57 13.65 17.48
N THR A 383 0.73 12.93 18.60
CA THR A 383 1.58 11.74 18.71
C THR A 383 1.06 10.81 19.80
N TYR A 384 1.32 9.51 19.64
CA TYR A 384 0.92 8.48 20.60
C TYR A 384 1.89 7.30 20.57
N SER A 385 2.33 6.83 21.74
CA SER A 385 3.23 5.67 21.85
C SER A 385 2.46 4.36 21.94
N VAL A 386 2.86 3.36 21.15
CA VAL A 386 2.26 2.02 21.11
C VAL A 386 3.26 0.94 21.50
N ASP A 387 2.79 -0.08 22.20
CA ASP A 387 3.64 -1.21 22.63
C ASP A 387 3.66 -2.40 21.65
N ASP A 388 2.68 -2.49 20.74
CA ASP A 388 2.55 -3.60 19.79
C ASP A 388 2.76 -3.11 18.35
N LEU A 389 3.87 -3.50 17.74
CA LEU A 389 4.26 -3.11 16.38
C LEU A 389 3.57 -3.93 15.27
N THR A 390 2.71 -4.88 15.62
CA THR A 390 2.08 -5.83 14.67
C THR A 390 0.64 -5.45 14.27
N GLY A 391 0.00 -4.53 14.99
CA GLY A 391 -1.34 -4.05 14.67
C GLY A 391 -1.34 -3.02 13.53
N ARG A 392 -2.41 -2.99 12.73
CA ARG A 392 -2.65 -1.88 11.79
C ARG A 392 -3.24 -0.70 12.57
N TYR A 393 -2.54 0.42 12.61
CA TYR A 393 -3.02 1.64 13.26
C TYR A 393 -3.73 2.56 12.27
N SER A 394 -4.74 3.28 12.75
CA SER A 394 -5.39 4.36 12.01
C SER A 394 -5.92 5.43 12.97
N ILE A 395 -6.10 6.65 12.47
CA ILE A 395 -6.35 7.84 13.29
C ILE A 395 -7.53 8.64 12.74
N LYS A 396 -8.43 9.07 13.62
CA LYS A 396 -9.50 10.04 13.32
C LYS A 396 -9.26 11.32 14.12
N SER A 397 -9.60 12.47 13.58
CA SER A 397 -9.74 13.73 14.33
C SER A 397 -11.14 13.85 14.91
N ILE A 398 -11.28 14.67 15.96
CA ILE A 398 -12.51 14.89 16.73
C ILE A 398 -12.80 16.40 16.69
N ALA A 399 -13.93 16.83 16.12
CA ALA A 399 -14.35 18.23 16.13
C ALA A 399 -14.85 18.70 17.50
N GLU A 400 -15.02 20.01 17.69
CA GLU A 400 -15.55 20.63 18.93
C GLU A 400 -16.88 20.03 19.42
N HIS A 401 -17.73 19.54 18.50
CA HIS A 401 -18.99 18.85 18.84
C HIS A 401 -18.90 17.32 18.87
N GLY A 402 -17.69 16.76 18.82
CA GLY A 402 -17.41 15.33 18.92
C GLY A 402 -17.45 14.57 17.58
N ALA A 403 -17.87 15.21 16.49
CA ALA A 403 -17.93 14.57 15.18
C ALA A 403 -16.57 14.01 14.75
N LEU A 404 -16.57 12.82 14.15
CA LEU A 404 -15.34 12.12 13.78
C LEU A 404 -15.04 12.23 12.29
N SER A 405 -13.76 12.40 11.96
CA SER A 405 -13.30 12.30 10.58
C SER A 405 -13.29 10.84 10.07
N GLN A 406 -13.03 10.68 8.76
CA GLN A 406 -12.61 9.39 8.23
C GLN A 406 -11.28 8.95 8.85
N ALA A 407 -11.09 7.65 9.04
CA ALA A 407 -9.88 7.10 9.61
C ALA A 407 -8.76 7.09 8.57
N VAL A 408 -7.63 7.72 8.88
CA VAL A 408 -6.42 7.67 8.05
C VAL A 408 -5.49 6.61 8.61
N ARG A 409 -5.04 5.70 7.73
CA ARG A 409 -4.08 4.65 8.06
C ARG A 409 -2.76 5.27 8.51
N VAL A 410 -2.14 4.67 9.53
CA VAL A 410 -0.77 5.00 9.91
C VAL A 410 0.18 4.20 9.03
N GLU A 411 1.02 4.89 8.25
CA GLU A 411 2.04 4.26 7.43
C GLU A 411 3.30 3.97 8.24
N ASN A 412 3.88 2.77 8.10
CA ASN A 412 5.03 2.37 8.90
C ASN A 412 6.33 2.77 8.20
N THR A 413 6.98 3.83 8.68
CA THR A 413 8.18 4.41 8.07
C THR A 413 9.42 3.55 8.25
N ASP A 414 9.44 2.67 9.26
CA ASP A 414 10.48 1.66 9.44
C ASP A 414 10.34 0.51 8.41
N LYS A 415 9.19 0.41 7.73
CA LYS A 415 8.88 -0.56 6.68
C LYS A 415 8.57 0.11 5.34
N GLN A 416 9.59 0.69 4.71
CA GLN A 416 9.81 0.47 3.27
C GLN A 416 11.19 0.95 2.82
N ILE A 417 12.14 0.01 2.81
CA ILE A 417 13.08 -0.04 1.70
C ILE A 417 12.52 -1.09 0.74
N LEU A 418 11.73 -0.63 -0.25
CA LEU A 418 11.05 -1.52 -1.19
C LEU A 418 12.06 -2.20 -2.12
N LYS A 419 12.17 -3.52 -2.01
CA LYS A 419 13.05 -4.33 -2.86
C LYS A 419 12.62 -4.31 -4.33
N ALA A 420 13.50 -4.75 -5.21
CA ALA A 420 13.22 -5.04 -6.62
C ALA A 420 12.06 -6.05 -6.77
N PHE A 421 12.11 -7.11 -5.96
CA PHE A 421 11.09 -8.14 -5.80
C PHE A 421 11.33 -8.82 -4.44
N PRO A 422 10.39 -9.61 -3.87
CA PRO A 422 10.45 -10.06 -2.48
C PRO A 422 11.73 -10.84 -2.12
N THR A 423 12.18 -11.70 -3.04
CA THR A 423 13.36 -12.57 -2.93
C THR A 423 14.67 -11.90 -3.38
N ALA A 424 14.65 -10.61 -3.73
CA ALA A 424 15.87 -9.88 -4.10
C ALA A 424 16.77 -9.64 -2.89
N GLU A 425 18.06 -9.98 -2.99
CA GLU A 425 19.04 -9.81 -1.90
C GLU A 425 20.37 -9.21 -2.41
N GLY A 426 21.32 -8.97 -1.51
CA GLY A 426 22.60 -8.33 -1.83
C GLY A 426 22.51 -6.84 -2.22
N PHE A 427 23.56 -6.31 -2.86
CA PHE A 427 23.66 -4.89 -3.20
C PHE A 427 22.65 -4.40 -4.25
N GLY A 428 22.27 -5.25 -5.21
CA GLY A 428 21.29 -4.93 -6.25
C GLY A 428 19.82 -5.02 -5.82
N LYS A 429 19.54 -5.40 -4.56
CA LYS A 429 18.17 -5.72 -4.10
C LYS A 429 17.16 -4.58 -4.18
N LEU A 430 17.59 -3.35 -4.46
CA LEU A 430 16.79 -2.13 -4.48
C LEU A 430 16.70 -1.47 -5.86
N ALA A 431 17.18 -2.15 -6.92
CA ALA A 431 16.87 -1.74 -8.28
C ALA A 431 15.35 -1.71 -8.47
N THR A 432 14.79 -0.59 -8.92
CA THR A 432 13.34 -0.49 -9.19
C THR A 432 13.00 -0.96 -10.61
N GLY A 433 13.99 -1.03 -11.50
CA GLY A 433 13.78 -1.40 -12.90
C GLY A 433 12.73 -0.53 -13.56
N GLY A 434 11.80 -1.15 -14.28
CA GLY A 434 10.67 -0.52 -14.97
C GLY A 434 9.41 -0.26 -14.10
N ARG A 435 9.50 -0.35 -12.77
CA ARG A 435 8.38 -0.09 -11.84
C ARG A 435 7.71 1.26 -12.12
N GLY A 436 6.38 1.28 -12.23
CA GLY A 436 5.62 2.50 -12.54
C GLY A 436 5.66 2.92 -14.02
N GLY A 437 6.34 2.14 -14.86
CA GLY A 437 6.68 2.49 -16.24
C GLY A 437 5.66 2.04 -17.30
N LYS A 438 6.13 1.99 -18.55
CA LYS A 438 5.39 1.46 -19.70
C LYS A 438 5.75 0.01 -20.00
N VAL A 439 4.80 -0.77 -20.47
CA VAL A 439 5.08 -2.14 -20.94
C VAL A 439 5.36 -2.16 -22.44
N VAL A 440 6.24 -3.09 -22.83
CA VAL A 440 6.55 -3.38 -24.24
C VAL A 440 6.60 -4.89 -24.43
N THR A 441 5.66 -5.42 -25.22
CA THR A 441 5.52 -6.86 -25.44
C THR A 441 6.31 -7.31 -26.67
N VAL A 442 7.19 -8.29 -26.48
CA VAL A 442 7.86 -9.02 -27.56
C VAL A 442 6.90 -10.08 -28.10
N THR A 443 6.51 -9.95 -29.37
CA THR A 443 5.47 -10.77 -30.01
C THR A 443 6.00 -11.68 -31.13
N ASN A 444 7.28 -11.59 -31.47
CA ASN A 444 7.95 -12.47 -32.43
C ASN A 444 9.42 -12.73 -32.03
N LEU A 445 10.05 -13.69 -32.72
CA LEU A 445 11.44 -14.10 -32.49
C LEU A 445 12.43 -13.50 -33.50
N GLU A 446 11.97 -12.62 -34.39
CA GLU A 446 12.79 -12.04 -35.45
C GLU A 446 13.73 -10.95 -34.88
N ASP A 447 14.82 -10.67 -35.59
CA ASP A 447 15.74 -9.57 -35.27
C ASP A 447 16.30 -8.96 -36.56
N ASP A 448 16.42 -7.64 -36.57
CA ASP A 448 17.09 -6.87 -37.62
C ASP A 448 18.11 -5.92 -36.99
N ALA A 449 19.16 -5.54 -37.71
CA ALA A 449 20.24 -4.74 -37.11
C ALA A 449 19.80 -3.32 -36.69
N GLU A 450 18.71 -2.79 -37.24
CA GLU A 450 18.19 -1.44 -36.96
C GLU A 450 17.14 -1.43 -35.84
N GLY A 451 16.50 -2.58 -35.56
CA GLY A 451 15.38 -2.70 -34.62
C GLY A 451 14.09 -2.12 -35.20
N SER A 452 13.89 -2.34 -36.50
CA SER A 452 12.75 -1.90 -37.30
C SER A 452 11.59 -2.91 -37.31
N ILE A 453 11.84 -4.19 -36.98
CA ILE A 453 10.80 -5.21 -36.88
C ILE A 453 9.99 -5.00 -35.60
N GLU A 454 8.78 -4.48 -35.75
CA GLU A 454 7.80 -4.32 -34.65
C GLU A 454 7.57 -5.64 -33.90
N GLY A 455 7.52 -5.59 -32.57
CA GLY A 455 7.39 -6.76 -31.73
C GLY A 455 8.66 -7.62 -31.54
N SER A 456 9.79 -7.28 -32.16
CA SER A 456 11.09 -7.91 -31.85
C SER A 456 11.69 -7.40 -30.54
N LEU A 457 12.61 -8.15 -29.93
CA LEU A 457 13.31 -7.73 -28.70
C LEU A 457 14.14 -6.45 -28.91
N ARG A 458 14.79 -6.28 -30.06
CA ARG A 458 15.57 -5.06 -30.35
C ARG A 458 14.67 -3.85 -30.55
N TRP A 459 13.55 -4.03 -31.25
CA TRP A 459 12.52 -3.00 -31.35
C TRP A 459 11.97 -2.65 -29.95
N ALA A 460 11.74 -3.62 -29.07
CA ALA A 460 11.23 -3.38 -27.72
C ALA A 460 12.16 -2.45 -26.91
N PHE A 461 13.47 -2.74 -26.91
CA PHE A 461 14.47 -1.86 -26.31
C PHE A 461 14.57 -0.47 -26.97
N ASN A 462 14.11 -0.30 -28.21
CA ASN A 462 14.14 0.99 -28.90
C ASN A 462 12.95 1.90 -28.57
N GLN A 463 11.84 1.37 -28.02
CA GLN A 463 10.61 2.17 -27.80
C GLN A 463 10.79 3.30 -26.78
N TYR A 464 11.42 3.01 -25.65
CA TYR A 464 11.55 3.95 -24.54
C TYR A 464 13.02 4.18 -24.15
N LYS A 465 13.32 5.36 -23.59
CA LYS A 465 14.67 5.69 -23.09
C LYS A 465 14.88 5.25 -21.65
N SER A 466 13.80 5.26 -20.88
CA SER A 466 13.71 4.85 -19.48
C SER A 466 12.28 4.49 -19.13
N ASP A 467 12.11 3.91 -17.94
CA ASP A 467 10.83 3.69 -17.28
C ASP A 467 9.94 2.70 -18.04
N PHE A 468 10.47 1.49 -18.31
CA PHE A 468 9.74 0.46 -19.05
C PHE A 468 10.04 -0.99 -18.63
N THR A 469 9.05 -1.86 -18.82
CA THR A 469 9.16 -3.31 -18.60
C THR A 469 8.94 -4.05 -19.91
N ILE A 470 9.89 -4.92 -20.30
CA ILE A 470 9.75 -5.82 -21.43
C ILE A 470 9.17 -7.16 -20.95
N VAL A 471 8.08 -7.58 -21.60
CA VAL A 471 7.41 -8.88 -21.42
C VAL A 471 7.39 -9.65 -22.76
N PHE A 472 7.08 -10.95 -22.73
CA PHE A 472 7.17 -11.84 -23.89
C PHE A 472 5.86 -12.61 -24.11
N ALA A 473 5.22 -12.42 -25.27
CA ALA A 473 4.07 -13.20 -25.71
C ALA A 473 4.46 -14.43 -26.57
N VAL A 474 5.76 -14.74 -26.66
CA VAL A 474 6.35 -15.83 -27.44
C VAL A 474 7.42 -16.57 -26.67
N SER A 475 7.66 -17.83 -27.05
CA SER A 475 8.75 -18.68 -26.55
C SER A 475 9.71 -19.00 -27.68
N GLY A 476 10.97 -19.26 -27.36
CA GLY A 476 11.96 -19.77 -28.31
C GLY A 476 13.27 -19.00 -28.44
N ARG A 477 13.96 -19.25 -29.56
CA ARG A 477 15.29 -18.72 -29.87
C ARG A 477 15.17 -17.39 -30.61
N ILE A 478 15.61 -16.31 -29.98
CA ILE A 478 15.82 -15.01 -30.63
C ILE A 478 17.25 -14.99 -31.18
N GLU A 479 17.39 -15.24 -32.49
CA GLU A 479 18.69 -15.29 -33.18
C GLU A 479 19.13 -13.88 -33.58
N LEU A 480 19.98 -13.25 -32.75
CA LEU A 480 20.40 -11.88 -32.99
C LEU A 480 21.30 -11.79 -34.24
N VAL A 481 20.94 -10.93 -35.20
CA VAL A 481 21.70 -10.73 -36.43
C VAL A 481 22.91 -9.81 -36.26
N ALA A 482 22.92 -9.04 -35.17
CA ALA A 482 23.99 -8.12 -34.77
C ALA A 482 24.01 -7.98 -33.22
N PRO A 483 25.10 -7.48 -32.60
CA PRO A 483 25.13 -7.25 -31.15
C PRO A 483 23.96 -6.37 -30.68
N LEU A 484 23.26 -6.78 -29.64
CA LEU A 484 22.19 -6.00 -29.02
C LEU A 484 22.81 -5.08 -27.97
N LYS A 485 22.96 -3.79 -28.29
CA LYS A 485 23.58 -2.78 -27.43
C LYS A 485 22.51 -1.94 -26.76
N VAL A 486 22.38 -2.08 -25.44
CA VAL A 486 21.43 -1.37 -24.60
C VAL A 486 22.21 -0.43 -23.68
N LYS A 487 21.87 0.86 -23.72
CA LYS A 487 22.33 1.86 -22.77
C LYS A 487 21.12 2.69 -22.33
N LYS A 488 20.46 2.23 -21.27
CA LYS A 488 19.15 2.72 -20.81
C LYS A 488 19.14 2.81 -19.28
N SER A 489 18.18 3.54 -18.72
CA SER A 489 17.94 3.59 -17.27
C SER A 489 16.54 3.05 -16.94
N ASN A 490 16.29 2.61 -15.70
CA ASN A 490 14.96 2.27 -15.19
C ASN A 490 14.21 1.26 -16.09
N PHE A 491 14.73 0.03 -16.23
CA PHE A 491 14.05 -0.99 -17.03
C PHE A 491 14.04 -2.39 -16.42
N THR A 492 12.98 -3.13 -16.71
CA THR A 492 12.85 -4.56 -16.35
C THR A 492 12.76 -5.40 -17.62
N VAL A 493 13.38 -6.58 -17.64
CA VAL A 493 13.18 -7.59 -18.68
C VAL A 493 12.73 -8.88 -17.99
N ALA A 494 11.44 -9.20 -18.13
CA ALA A 494 10.76 -10.23 -17.36
C ALA A 494 10.59 -11.52 -18.19
N GLY A 495 11.66 -12.32 -18.29
CA GLY A 495 11.68 -13.56 -19.07
C GLY A 495 10.64 -14.60 -18.63
N GLN A 496 10.18 -14.55 -17.38
CA GLN A 496 9.15 -15.46 -16.86
C GLN A 496 7.75 -15.25 -17.43
N THR A 497 7.52 -14.16 -18.18
CA THR A 497 6.29 -13.96 -18.95
C THR A 497 6.25 -14.81 -20.22
N ALA A 498 7.41 -15.28 -20.70
CA ALA A 498 7.48 -16.06 -21.92
C ALA A 498 6.69 -17.37 -21.76
N PRO A 499 5.72 -17.66 -22.64
CA PRO A 499 4.97 -18.91 -22.62
C PRO A 499 5.87 -20.14 -22.83
N GLY A 500 5.31 -21.34 -22.68
CA GLY A 500 5.97 -22.61 -23.01
C GLY A 500 7.34 -22.79 -22.37
N ASP A 501 8.34 -23.17 -23.17
CA ASP A 501 9.72 -23.43 -22.71
C ASP A 501 10.55 -22.15 -22.41
N GLY A 502 9.94 -20.97 -22.45
CA GLY A 502 10.58 -19.68 -22.20
C GLY A 502 11.41 -19.14 -23.38
N ILE A 503 12.31 -18.18 -23.11
CA ILE A 503 13.10 -17.45 -24.13
C ILE A 503 14.61 -17.70 -24.00
N CYS A 504 15.27 -17.88 -25.16
CA CYS A 504 16.72 -17.96 -25.28
C CYS A 504 17.25 -17.00 -26.35
N ILE A 505 18.19 -16.13 -25.96
CA ILE A 505 18.89 -15.22 -26.85
C ILE A 505 20.19 -15.89 -27.32
N THR A 506 20.44 -15.84 -28.62
CA THR A 506 21.48 -16.62 -29.30
C THR A 506 22.07 -15.86 -30.50
N SER A 507 23.12 -16.39 -31.13
CA SER A 507 23.77 -15.89 -32.36
C SER A 507 24.40 -14.49 -32.29
N ASN A 508 24.18 -13.69 -31.24
CA ASN A 508 25.00 -12.52 -30.91
C ASN A 508 24.95 -12.12 -29.42
N LYS A 509 25.88 -11.26 -29.02
CA LYS A 509 26.02 -10.72 -27.66
C LYS A 509 24.89 -9.74 -27.31
N VAL A 510 24.40 -9.82 -26.08
CA VAL A 510 23.68 -8.73 -25.41
C VAL A 510 24.67 -7.93 -24.56
N ASN A 511 24.70 -6.61 -24.75
CA ASN A 511 25.59 -5.70 -24.05
C ASN A 511 24.77 -4.58 -23.42
N LEU A 512 24.68 -4.58 -22.09
CA LEU A 512 23.96 -3.59 -21.28
C LEU A 512 24.86 -2.42 -20.83
N GLY A 513 26.12 -2.38 -21.27
CA GLY A 513 27.16 -1.51 -20.71
C GLY A 513 26.81 -0.02 -20.68
N GLY A 514 26.97 0.59 -19.50
CA GLY A 514 26.57 1.97 -19.23
C GLY A 514 25.09 2.18 -18.90
N SER A 515 24.33 1.10 -18.64
CA SER A 515 22.93 1.16 -18.19
C SER A 515 22.82 1.33 -16.67
N SER A 516 21.68 1.82 -16.18
CA SER A 516 21.43 2.01 -14.76
C SER A 516 20.04 1.55 -14.31
N ASN A 517 19.88 1.20 -13.03
CA ASN A 517 18.60 0.87 -12.42
C ASN A 517 17.79 -0.18 -13.21
N PHE A 518 18.29 -1.42 -13.30
CA PHE A 518 17.64 -2.45 -14.11
C PHE A 518 17.48 -3.82 -13.44
N ILE A 519 16.46 -4.55 -13.89
CA ILE A 519 16.10 -5.89 -13.43
C ILE A 519 16.09 -6.85 -14.64
N LEU A 520 16.79 -7.98 -14.54
CA LEU A 520 16.83 -9.02 -15.55
C LEU A 520 16.49 -10.37 -14.90
N ARG A 521 15.34 -10.98 -15.25
CA ARG A 521 14.90 -12.26 -14.66
C ARG A 521 14.58 -13.33 -15.72
N HIS A 522 14.92 -14.58 -15.43
CA HIS A 522 14.47 -15.78 -16.17
C HIS A 522 14.76 -15.82 -17.68
N ILE A 523 15.93 -15.31 -18.13
CA ILE A 523 16.35 -15.37 -19.54
C ILE A 523 17.58 -16.27 -19.74
N ARG A 524 17.62 -16.97 -20.88
CA ARG A 524 18.77 -17.78 -21.32
C ARG A 524 19.60 -17.04 -22.35
N PHE A 525 20.92 -17.08 -22.23
CA PHE A 525 21.88 -16.51 -23.17
C PHE A 525 22.88 -17.58 -23.61
N ARG A 526 22.71 -18.11 -24.82
CA ARG A 526 23.58 -19.15 -25.40
C ARG A 526 23.94 -18.80 -26.84
N ILE A 527 24.99 -17.98 -27.02
CA ILE A 527 25.30 -17.37 -28.32
C ILE A 527 25.93 -18.34 -29.34
N GLY A 528 26.61 -19.39 -28.87
CA GLY A 528 27.23 -20.40 -29.74
C GLY A 528 28.58 -19.95 -30.31
N GLN A 529 29.09 -20.71 -31.28
CA GLN A 529 30.41 -20.47 -31.87
C GLN A 529 30.42 -19.29 -32.85
N THR A 530 29.35 -19.10 -33.62
CA THR A 530 29.33 -18.20 -34.79
C THR A 530 28.14 -17.27 -34.80
N ASP A 531 28.30 -16.13 -35.47
CA ASP A 531 27.18 -15.27 -35.86
C ASP A 531 26.30 -15.94 -36.93
N VAL A 532 25.19 -15.29 -37.29
CA VAL A 532 24.26 -15.75 -38.34
C VAL A 532 24.87 -15.86 -39.75
N ASN A 533 26.08 -15.32 -39.96
CA ASN A 533 26.82 -15.39 -41.22
C ASN A 533 27.92 -16.47 -41.20
N GLY A 534 28.10 -17.19 -40.08
CA GLY A 534 29.13 -18.21 -39.90
C GLY A 534 30.51 -17.69 -39.48
N ASN A 535 30.63 -16.42 -39.08
CA ASN A 535 31.88 -15.87 -38.54
C ASN A 535 32.06 -16.26 -37.07
N ILE A 536 33.28 -16.59 -36.63
CA ILE A 536 33.57 -16.88 -35.22
C ILE A 536 33.22 -15.68 -34.33
N LEU A 537 32.31 -15.89 -33.37
CA LEU A 537 31.79 -14.88 -32.46
C LEU A 537 32.60 -14.89 -31.16
N ALA A 538 33.78 -14.24 -31.19
CA ALA A 538 34.70 -14.11 -30.06
C ALA A 538 34.23 -13.08 -29.01
N GLU A 539 32.99 -13.19 -28.55
CA GLU A 539 32.31 -12.30 -27.61
C GLU A 539 31.71 -13.09 -26.43
N ASN A 540 31.20 -12.38 -25.42
CA ASN A 540 30.45 -12.97 -24.30
C ASN A 540 28.93 -13.01 -24.54
N SER A 541 28.21 -13.91 -23.86
CA SER A 541 26.75 -14.06 -24.07
C SER A 541 25.97 -12.88 -23.51
N LEU A 542 26.33 -12.45 -22.29
CA LEU A 542 25.87 -11.19 -21.68
C LEU A 542 27.08 -10.40 -21.14
N GLY A 543 27.08 -9.09 -21.37
CA GLY A 543 27.97 -8.16 -20.68
C GLY A 543 27.22 -6.99 -20.06
N ALA A 544 27.42 -6.76 -18.76
CA ALA A 544 27.21 -5.49 -18.10
C ALA A 544 28.58 -4.97 -17.64
N GLU A 545 28.89 -3.73 -18.00
CA GLU A 545 30.14 -3.06 -17.60
C GLU A 545 29.83 -1.57 -17.48
N ASN A 546 30.38 -0.84 -16.49
CA ASN A 546 30.07 0.58 -16.24
C ASN A 546 28.58 0.83 -15.90
N CYS A 547 27.92 -0.14 -15.25
CA CYS A 547 26.51 -0.08 -14.88
C CYS A 547 26.31 0.26 -13.39
N GLU A 548 25.12 0.75 -13.03
CA GLU A 548 24.80 1.08 -11.62
C GLU A 548 23.39 0.61 -11.19
N ASN A 549 23.25 0.17 -9.94
CA ASN A 549 21.99 -0.27 -9.30
C ASN A 549 21.22 -1.35 -10.09
N PHE A 550 21.67 -2.61 -10.11
CA PHE A 550 20.96 -3.63 -10.91
C PHE A 550 20.94 -5.03 -10.30
N ILE A 551 19.99 -5.85 -10.74
CA ILE A 551 19.89 -7.25 -10.33
C ILE A 551 19.65 -8.17 -11.52
N ILE A 552 20.45 -9.24 -11.59
CA ILE A 552 20.31 -10.36 -12.51
C ILE A 552 19.93 -11.57 -11.66
N ASP A 553 18.73 -12.11 -11.90
CA ASP A 553 18.15 -13.19 -11.08
C ASP A 553 17.66 -14.33 -11.97
N HIS A 554 17.89 -15.58 -11.54
CA HIS A 554 17.42 -16.79 -12.22
C HIS A 554 17.70 -16.80 -13.74
N CYS A 555 18.86 -16.34 -14.20
CA CYS A 555 19.24 -16.38 -15.62
C CYS A 555 20.21 -17.53 -15.93
N THR A 556 20.28 -17.95 -17.19
CA THR A 556 21.20 -18.99 -17.66
C THR A 556 22.18 -18.42 -18.68
N PHE A 557 23.47 -18.67 -18.50
CA PHE A 557 24.55 -18.23 -19.38
C PHE A 557 25.39 -19.43 -19.80
N GLY A 558 25.60 -19.61 -21.10
CA GLY A 558 26.46 -20.69 -21.60
C GLY A 558 26.91 -20.54 -23.04
N TRP A 559 27.76 -21.47 -23.46
CA TRP A 559 28.19 -21.67 -24.85
C TRP A 559 28.74 -20.42 -25.54
N SER A 560 29.50 -19.61 -24.81
CA SER A 560 30.29 -18.49 -25.31
C SER A 560 31.69 -18.90 -25.76
N VAL A 561 32.27 -18.19 -26.73
CA VAL A 561 33.66 -18.39 -27.20
C VAL A 561 34.67 -17.58 -26.36
N GLU A 562 34.23 -16.58 -25.58
CA GLU A 562 35.03 -15.86 -24.57
C GLU A 562 34.49 -16.23 -23.17
N GLU A 563 33.99 -15.29 -22.35
CA GLU A 563 33.27 -15.61 -21.10
C GLU A 563 31.75 -15.78 -21.34
N ASN A 564 31.02 -16.55 -20.54
CA ASN A 564 29.55 -16.63 -20.68
C ASN A 564 28.85 -15.35 -20.16
N ILE A 565 29.28 -14.80 -19.02
CA ILE A 565 28.77 -13.53 -18.46
C ILE A 565 29.89 -12.68 -17.85
N ASN A 566 29.86 -11.37 -18.13
CA ASN A 566 30.71 -10.38 -17.47
C ASN A 566 29.86 -9.31 -16.74
N THR A 567 30.27 -8.97 -15.51
CA THR A 567 29.73 -7.90 -14.64
C THR A 567 30.88 -7.30 -13.83
N PHE A 568 31.48 -6.20 -14.28
CA PHE A 568 32.61 -5.53 -13.61
C PHE A 568 32.72 -4.07 -14.03
N ASP A 569 33.48 -3.23 -13.32
CA ASP A 569 33.39 -1.77 -13.45
C ASP A 569 31.97 -1.26 -13.11
N ASP A 570 31.24 -1.98 -12.25
CA ASP A 570 29.81 -1.83 -11.95
C ASP A 570 29.60 -1.43 -10.48
N HIS A 571 28.50 -0.75 -10.15
CA HIS A 571 28.23 -0.24 -8.81
C HIS A 571 26.84 -0.66 -8.31
N PHE A 572 26.75 -1.22 -7.10
CA PHE A 572 25.49 -1.65 -6.44
C PHE A 572 24.71 -2.70 -7.24
N HIS A 573 25.24 -3.92 -7.35
CA HIS A 573 24.54 -4.97 -8.09
C HIS A 573 24.52 -6.33 -7.43
N THR A 574 23.55 -7.15 -7.85
CA THR A 574 23.45 -8.56 -7.44
C THR A 574 23.35 -9.46 -8.67
N VAL A 575 24.08 -10.58 -8.67
CA VAL A 575 23.79 -11.75 -9.52
C VAL A 575 23.40 -12.90 -8.61
N GLN A 576 22.15 -13.36 -8.72
CA GLN A 576 21.60 -14.40 -7.85
C GLN A 576 20.88 -15.51 -8.61
N TRP A 577 20.93 -16.73 -8.06
CA TRP A 577 20.23 -17.90 -8.60
C TRP A 577 20.49 -18.19 -10.08
N CYS A 578 21.63 -17.78 -10.64
CA CYS A 578 21.94 -17.96 -12.07
C CYS A 578 22.79 -19.21 -12.36
N ILE A 579 22.61 -19.81 -13.54
CA ILE A 579 23.47 -20.88 -14.08
C ILE A 579 24.53 -20.27 -15.00
N VAL A 580 25.80 -20.64 -14.82
CA VAL A 580 26.92 -20.33 -15.72
C VAL A 580 27.59 -21.64 -16.15
N HIS A 581 27.28 -22.12 -17.34
CA HIS A 581 27.69 -23.46 -17.81
C HIS A 581 28.50 -23.44 -19.10
N GLU A 582 29.48 -24.35 -19.21
CA GLU A 582 30.05 -24.78 -20.50
C GLU A 582 30.49 -23.62 -21.42
N GLY A 583 31.38 -22.75 -20.94
CA GLY A 583 32.15 -21.89 -21.85
C GLY A 583 32.90 -22.74 -22.88
N LEU A 584 32.94 -22.33 -24.14
CA LEU A 584 33.48 -23.14 -25.24
C LEU A 584 35.01 -23.08 -25.26
N TYR A 585 35.67 -24.24 -25.18
CA TYR A 585 37.10 -24.39 -24.96
C TYR A 585 37.93 -24.07 -26.21
N ASN A 586 37.97 -24.93 -27.23
CA ASN A 586 38.75 -24.73 -28.45
C ASN A 586 37.88 -24.26 -29.64
N ALA A 587 37.06 -23.25 -29.43
CA ALA A 587 36.06 -22.79 -30.39
C ALA A 587 36.57 -21.82 -31.49
N GLY A 588 37.90 -21.62 -31.62
CA GLY A 588 38.49 -20.75 -32.65
C GLY A 588 38.74 -19.30 -32.23
N HIS A 589 38.71 -19.00 -30.94
CA HIS A 589 38.94 -17.65 -30.40
C HIS A 589 40.34 -17.08 -30.79
N PRO A 590 40.46 -15.81 -31.27
CA PRO A 590 41.72 -15.26 -31.78
C PRO A 590 42.90 -15.20 -30.78
N LYS A 591 42.61 -15.13 -29.47
CA LYS A 591 43.63 -15.13 -28.40
C LYS A 591 44.02 -16.55 -27.94
N GLY A 592 43.68 -17.57 -28.72
CA GLY A 592 43.84 -18.99 -28.36
C GLY A 592 42.68 -19.52 -27.51
N VAL A 593 42.84 -20.76 -27.03
CA VAL A 593 41.86 -21.58 -26.29
C VAL A 593 41.26 -20.84 -25.08
N ARG A 594 39.94 -20.98 -24.88
CA ARG A 594 39.15 -20.34 -23.81
C ARG A 594 38.45 -21.35 -22.90
N GLY A 595 37.12 -21.40 -22.91
CA GLY A 595 36.30 -22.16 -21.98
C GLY A 595 36.03 -21.44 -20.65
N TYR A 596 35.71 -20.15 -20.70
CA TYR A 596 35.57 -19.34 -19.49
C TYR A 596 34.13 -19.20 -19.01
N GLY A 597 33.91 -19.39 -17.71
CA GLY A 597 32.61 -19.17 -17.07
C GLY A 597 32.24 -17.69 -17.06
N CYS A 598 32.89 -16.89 -16.22
CA CYS A 598 32.50 -15.50 -16.01
C CYS A 598 33.63 -14.59 -15.48
N GLN A 599 33.49 -13.29 -15.69
CA GLN A 599 34.33 -12.27 -15.05
C GLN A 599 33.47 -11.31 -14.21
N TRP A 600 33.71 -11.29 -12.91
CA TRP A 600 32.88 -10.63 -11.90
C TRP A 600 33.71 -9.61 -11.10
N GLY A 601 33.16 -8.44 -10.80
CA GLY A 601 33.79 -7.35 -10.05
C GLY A 601 32.77 -6.35 -9.54
N GLY A 602 33.17 -5.08 -9.39
CA GLY A 602 32.31 -3.96 -8.98
C GLY A 602 32.50 -3.46 -7.55
N SER A 603 31.95 -2.27 -7.28
CA SER A 603 32.00 -1.57 -6.00
C SER A 603 30.62 -0.93 -5.72
N SER A 604 29.69 -1.58 -5.03
CA SER A 604 29.75 -2.91 -4.40
C SER A 604 28.84 -3.96 -5.04
N ALA A 605 29.22 -5.24 -4.95
CA ALA A 605 28.55 -6.33 -5.65
C ALA A 605 28.29 -7.57 -4.78
N THR A 606 27.12 -8.21 -4.94
CA THR A 606 26.82 -9.53 -4.34
C THR A 606 26.63 -10.59 -5.43
N TYR A 607 27.29 -11.73 -5.26
CA TYR A 607 27.17 -12.92 -6.09
C TYR A 607 26.78 -14.08 -5.19
N HIS A 608 25.50 -14.49 -5.21
CA HIS A 608 25.02 -15.53 -4.31
C HIS A 608 24.06 -16.56 -4.92
N HIS A 609 24.10 -17.78 -4.39
CA HIS A 609 23.26 -18.89 -4.84
C HIS A 609 23.36 -19.24 -6.35
N ASN A 610 24.49 -18.93 -7.00
CA ASN A 610 24.70 -19.25 -8.42
C ASN A 610 25.34 -20.64 -8.59
N LEU A 611 25.09 -21.28 -9.74
CA LEU A 611 25.71 -22.54 -10.15
C LEU A 611 26.70 -22.30 -11.29
N LEU A 612 27.97 -22.58 -11.06
CA LEU A 612 29.04 -22.52 -12.06
C LEU A 612 29.50 -23.95 -12.39
N ALA A 613 29.27 -24.43 -13.61
CA ALA A 613 29.45 -25.84 -13.96
C ALA A 613 30.20 -26.05 -15.28
N ASN A 614 31.08 -27.05 -15.35
CA ASN A 614 31.73 -27.52 -16.58
C ASN A 614 32.50 -26.44 -17.36
N ASN A 615 33.05 -25.42 -16.67
CA ASN A 615 33.88 -24.39 -17.30
C ASN A 615 35.36 -24.78 -17.20
N GLN A 616 36.15 -24.59 -18.26
CA GLN A 616 37.58 -24.88 -18.20
C GLN A 616 38.28 -24.00 -17.15
N SER A 617 37.91 -22.72 -17.07
CA SER A 617 38.45 -21.79 -16.08
C SER A 617 37.50 -20.61 -15.85
N ARG A 618 37.91 -19.65 -15.01
CA ARG A 618 37.10 -18.48 -14.60
C ARG A 618 35.73 -18.90 -14.08
N SER A 619 35.72 -19.66 -12.98
CA SER A 619 34.51 -19.94 -12.22
C SER A 619 34.56 -19.26 -10.85
N PRO A 620 34.35 -17.92 -10.73
CA PRO A 620 34.59 -16.83 -11.69
C PRO A 620 36.08 -16.41 -11.81
N ARG A 621 36.40 -15.44 -12.68
CA ARG A 621 37.53 -14.52 -12.44
C ARG A 621 37.02 -13.30 -11.68
N PHE A 622 37.60 -12.98 -10.52
CA PHE A 622 37.37 -11.70 -9.85
C PHE A 622 38.23 -10.60 -10.45
N ASN A 623 37.60 -9.53 -10.91
CA ASN A 623 38.26 -8.42 -11.57
C ASN A 623 38.89 -7.48 -10.53
N GLY A 624 40.21 -7.33 -10.58
CA GLY A 624 40.94 -6.37 -9.75
C GLY A 624 40.53 -4.91 -9.92
N SER A 625 40.87 -4.09 -8.92
CA SER A 625 40.83 -2.62 -9.05
C SER A 625 41.98 -2.14 -9.94
N ARG A 626 41.69 -1.16 -10.80
CA ARG A 626 42.54 -0.83 -11.97
C ARG A 626 42.75 0.66 -12.19
N GLY A 627 41.70 1.48 -12.07
CA GLY A 627 41.75 2.96 -12.03
C GLY A 627 42.54 3.75 -13.09
N GLY A 628 43.22 3.13 -14.05
CA GLY A 628 44.05 3.78 -15.08
C GLY A 628 43.26 4.25 -16.31
N THR A 629 41.93 4.13 -16.30
CA THR A 629 41.05 4.61 -17.37
C THR A 629 39.70 5.01 -16.77
N ILE A 630 39.07 6.05 -17.32
CA ILE A 630 37.72 6.48 -16.91
C ILE A 630 36.75 5.31 -17.05
N GLY A 631 35.97 5.07 -16.00
CA GLY A 631 35.03 3.94 -15.89
C GLY A 631 35.55 2.76 -15.08
N GLN A 632 36.88 2.57 -14.96
CA GLN A 632 37.41 1.43 -14.22
C GLN A 632 37.24 1.54 -12.71
N ASP A 633 36.92 0.42 -12.06
CA ASP A 633 36.88 0.25 -10.60
C ASP A 633 38.16 0.81 -9.95
N LEU A 634 37.99 1.78 -9.03
CA LEU A 634 39.05 2.38 -8.21
C LEU A 634 39.30 1.54 -6.95
N SER A 635 38.22 1.17 -6.28
CA SER A 635 38.15 0.13 -5.25
C SER A 635 37.24 -0.99 -5.77
N VAL A 636 37.31 -2.17 -5.16
CA VAL A 636 36.39 -3.29 -5.40
C VAL A 636 35.98 -3.83 -4.04
N TYR A 637 34.68 -4.02 -3.82
CA TYR A 637 34.16 -4.78 -2.69
C TYR A 637 33.09 -5.76 -3.21
N LEU A 638 33.35 -7.06 -3.02
CA LEU A 638 32.47 -8.10 -3.51
C LEU A 638 32.15 -9.17 -2.46
N GLU A 639 30.91 -9.64 -2.48
CA GLU A 639 30.44 -10.77 -1.70
C GLU A 639 30.26 -11.96 -2.64
N TYR A 640 30.94 -13.07 -2.37
CA TYR A 640 30.80 -14.34 -3.08
C TYR A 640 30.37 -15.42 -2.10
N ILE A 641 29.06 -15.65 -2.02
CA ILE A 641 28.43 -16.35 -0.90
C ILE A 641 27.46 -17.43 -1.39
N ASN A 642 27.47 -18.63 -0.81
CA ASN A 642 26.53 -19.72 -1.17
C ASN A 642 26.51 -20.17 -2.64
N ASN A 643 27.56 -19.94 -3.42
CA ASN A 643 27.65 -20.41 -4.81
C ASN A 643 28.12 -21.87 -4.88
N VAL A 644 27.64 -22.62 -5.88
CA VAL A 644 28.05 -23.99 -6.18
C VAL A 644 28.98 -24.00 -7.39
N ASN A 645 30.16 -24.61 -7.25
CA ASN A 645 31.15 -24.74 -8.30
C ASN A 645 31.41 -26.22 -8.60
N TYR A 646 31.22 -26.62 -9.85
CA TYR A 646 31.32 -28.01 -10.29
C TYR A 646 32.24 -28.17 -11.50
N ASN A 647 33.13 -29.18 -11.43
CA ASN A 647 33.84 -29.71 -12.59
C ASN A 647 34.64 -28.66 -13.39
N TRP A 648 35.40 -27.82 -12.70
CA TRP A 648 36.27 -26.84 -13.34
C TRP A 648 37.54 -27.52 -13.90
N GLY A 649 38.02 -27.10 -15.08
CA GLY A 649 39.15 -27.74 -15.78
C GLY A 649 40.57 -27.23 -15.43
N SER A 650 40.70 -26.13 -14.67
CA SER A 650 41.98 -25.54 -14.26
C SER A 650 42.40 -25.96 -12.85
N SER A 651 43.64 -25.65 -12.43
CA SER A 651 44.15 -26.03 -11.10
C SER A 651 43.46 -25.34 -9.91
N GLY A 652 42.60 -24.35 -10.16
CA GLY A 652 41.62 -23.81 -9.23
C GLY A 652 40.40 -23.32 -10.01
N ALA A 653 39.26 -23.12 -9.34
CA ALA A 653 38.04 -22.64 -9.98
C ALA A 653 38.02 -21.10 -10.09
N CYS A 654 38.22 -20.39 -8.97
CA CYS A 654 38.33 -18.93 -8.96
C CYS A 654 39.78 -18.43 -9.08
N TYR A 655 39.96 -17.24 -9.66
CA TYR A 655 41.21 -16.47 -9.53
C TYR A 655 41.00 -14.98 -9.76
N GLY A 656 41.99 -14.15 -9.40
CA GLY A 656 41.99 -12.70 -9.66
C GLY A 656 42.27 -11.88 -8.40
N GLY A 657 41.51 -10.81 -8.20
CA GLY A 657 41.58 -9.97 -7.00
C GLY A 657 42.72 -8.94 -6.99
N GLU A 658 43.23 -8.53 -8.15
CA GLU A 658 44.41 -7.66 -8.25
C GLU A 658 44.13 -6.25 -7.68
N ASN A 659 45.01 -5.71 -6.82
CA ASN A 659 44.87 -4.35 -6.27
C ASN A 659 45.83 -3.39 -6.99
N THR A 660 45.42 -2.91 -8.18
CA THR A 660 46.29 -2.20 -9.15
C THR A 660 45.77 -0.82 -9.57
N SER A 661 44.87 -0.22 -8.80
CA SER A 661 44.40 1.15 -9.03
C SER A 661 45.56 2.15 -9.06
N GLU A 662 45.65 2.99 -10.08
CA GLU A 662 46.63 4.09 -10.13
C GLU A 662 46.29 5.22 -9.14
N ASN A 663 45.07 5.23 -8.59
CA ASN A 663 44.57 6.27 -7.70
C ASN A 663 45.02 6.03 -6.25
N ARG A 664 45.97 6.83 -5.76
CA ARG A 664 46.52 6.72 -4.39
C ARG A 664 45.57 7.11 -3.26
N LYS A 665 44.41 7.71 -3.54
CA LYS A 665 43.38 8.01 -2.53
C LYS A 665 42.33 6.89 -2.47
N PHE A 666 41.92 6.39 -3.63
CA PHE A 666 40.86 5.40 -3.78
C PHE A 666 41.44 4.14 -4.44
N PHE A 667 41.90 3.21 -3.61
CA PHE A 667 42.45 1.92 -4.02
C PHE A 667 42.10 0.85 -2.99
N GLY A 668 41.91 -0.37 -3.46
CA GLY A 668 41.52 -1.49 -2.62
C GLY A 668 41.03 -2.66 -3.46
N HIS A 669 41.06 -3.85 -2.88
CA HIS A 669 40.18 -4.94 -3.28
C HIS A 669 39.84 -5.70 -2.01
N GLU A 670 38.56 -5.77 -1.68
CA GLU A 670 38.04 -6.41 -0.49
C GLU A 670 36.97 -7.44 -0.88
N GLY A 671 36.80 -8.50 -0.08
CA GLY A 671 35.70 -9.41 -0.33
C GLY A 671 35.43 -10.45 0.74
N ASN A 672 34.16 -10.87 0.76
CA ASN A 672 33.65 -11.91 1.64
C ASN A 672 33.42 -13.18 0.82
N PHE A 673 34.11 -14.27 1.18
CA PHE A 673 34.04 -15.56 0.49
C PHE A 673 33.50 -16.62 1.46
N ILE A 674 32.17 -16.74 1.52
CA ILE A 674 31.47 -17.40 2.64
C ILE A 674 30.60 -18.56 2.14
N ASN A 675 30.69 -19.72 2.78
CA ASN A 675 29.75 -20.83 2.63
C ASN A 675 29.48 -21.27 1.17
N ASN A 676 30.47 -21.23 0.29
CA ASN A 676 30.36 -21.76 -1.07
C ASN A 676 30.68 -23.27 -1.11
N TYR A 677 30.07 -24.00 -2.04
CA TYR A 677 30.27 -25.45 -2.21
C TYR A 677 31.06 -25.76 -3.48
N TYR A 678 32.13 -26.54 -3.34
CA TYR A 678 33.02 -26.91 -4.44
C TYR A 678 33.04 -28.42 -4.61
N LYS A 679 32.58 -28.88 -5.78
CA LYS A 679 32.54 -30.28 -6.16
C LYS A 679 33.50 -30.56 -7.32
N PRO A 680 34.68 -31.15 -7.06
CA PRO A 680 35.55 -31.67 -8.11
C PRO A 680 34.78 -32.62 -9.03
N GLY A 681 35.05 -32.54 -10.33
CA GLY A 681 34.41 -33.40 -11.33
C GLY A 681 35.42 -34.09 -12.26
N PRO A 682 34.95 -34.84 -13.26
CA PRO A 682 35.81 -35.59 -14.17
C PRO A 682 36.89 -34.78 -14.93
N ALA A 683 36.70 -33.48 -15.15
CA ALA A 683 37.68 -32.57 -15.74
C ALA A 683 38.63 -31.91 -14.71
N THR A 684 38.33 -32.01 -13.41
CA THR A 684 39.09 -31.33 -12.36
C THR A 684 40.48 -31.96 -12.17
N PRO A 685 41.58 -31.20 -12.31
CA PRO A 685 42.93 -31.77 -12.25
C PRO A 685 43.24 -32.43 -10.91
N SER A 686 43.77 -33.65 -10.95
CA SER A 686 44.23 -34.38 -9.75
C SER A 686 45.34 -33.64 -9.01
N GLY A 687 45.19 -33.45 -7.70
CA GLY A 687 46.18 -32.78 -6.85
C GLY A 687 45.50 -31.95 -5.76
N THR A 688 46.21 -30.97 -5.21
CA THR A 688 45.60 -29.99 -4.29
C THR A 688 44.60 -29.12 -5.04
N HIS A 689 43.36 -29.07 -4.54
CA HIS A 689 42.32 -28.20 -5.06
C HIS A 689 42.32 -26.86 -4.32
N TYR A 690 42.04 -25.77 -5.05
CA TYR A 690 41.94 -24.42 -4.49
C TYR A 690 40.58 -23.83 -4.80
N PHE A 691 39.96 -23.23 -3.78
CA PHE A 691 38.78 -22.40 -3.96
C PHE A 691 39.13 -21.19 -4.84
N PHE A 692 40.19 -20.47 -4.48
CA PHE A 692 40.60 -19.21 -5.10
C PHE A 692 42.11 -19.08 -5.21
N ASN A 693 42.56 -18.50 -6.33
CA ASN A 693 43.95 -18.14 -6.60
C ASN A 693 44.11 -16.62 -6.73
N GLN A 694 44.60 -15.99 -5.67
CA GLN A 694 44.90 -14.56 -5.62
C GLN A 694 46.06 -14.22 -6.57
N SER A 695 45.83 -13.25 -7.45
CA SER A 695 46.77 -12.80 -8.48
C SER A 695 47.58 -11.57 -8.04
N LEU A 696 48.81 -11.44 -8.58
CA LEU A 696 49.76 -10.36 -8.26
C LEU A 696 49.25 -8.98 -8.70
N GLN A 697 49.46 -8.69 -9.97
CA GLN A 697 49.21 -7.45 -10.68
C GLN A 697 49.26 -7.80 -12.16
N ARG A 698 48.51 -7.08 -13.00
CA ARG A 698 48.60 -7.25 -14.45
C ARG A 698 49.99 -6.83 -14.94
N ASP A 699 50.45 -7.42 -16.05
CA ASP A 699 51.75 -7.06 -16.64
C ASP A 699 51.84 -5.54 -16.89
N GLY A 700 52.88 -4.90 -16.33
CA GLY A 700 53.11 -3.45 -16.40
C GLY A 700 52.39 -2.61 -15.34
N ALA A 701 51.44 -3.16 -14.57
CA ALA A 701 50.80 -2.46 -13.45
C ALA A 701 51.63 -2.55 -12.16
N THR A 702 51.33 -1.70 -11.17
CA THR A 702 51.94 -1.75 -9.82
C THR A 702 50.86 -2.06 -8.79
N SER A 703 51.09 -3.07 -7.95
CA SER A 703 50.24 -3.34 -6.79
C SER A 703 50.45 -2.28 -5.70
N LEU A 704 49.37 -1.68 -5.19
CA LEU A 704 49.43 -0.67 -4.11
C LEU A 704 49.27 -1.25 -2.70
N GLY A 705 48.83 -2.50 -2.57
CA GLY A 705 48.61 -3.17 -1.30
C GLY A 705 48.04 -4.58 -1.48
N PRO A 706 47.98 -5.40 -0.41
CA PRO A 706 47.27 -6.67 -0.47
C PRO A 706 45.78 -6.44 -0.72
N SER A 707 45.14 -7.39 -1.42
CA SER A 707 43.68 -7.59 -1.34
C SER A 707 43.31 -8.06 0.07
N LYS A 708 42.14 -7.70 0.58
CA LYS A 708 41.61 -8.19 1.86
C LYS A 708 40.49 -9.19 1.66
N TRP A 709 40.57 -10.34 2.32
CA TRP A 709 39.57 -11.40 2.20
C TRP A 709 39.15 -11.95 3.56
N HIS A 710 37.84 -11.97 3.81
CA HIS A 710 37.25 -12.88 4.79
C HIS A 710 36.88 -14.19 4.08
N PHE A 711 37.26 -15.32 4.68
CA PHE A 711 37.15 -16.63 4.03
C PHE A 711 36.70 -17.68 5.06
N SER A 712 35.47 -18.16 4.96
CA SER A 712 34.86 -19.01 6.00
C SER A 712 33.76 -19.96 5.52
N GLY A 713 33.68 -21.13 6.16
CA GLY A 713 32.58 -22.12 6.01
C GLY A 713 32.38 -22.75 4.62
N ASN A 714 33.31 -22.56 3.70
CA ASN A 714 33.29 -23.17 2.36
C ASN A 714 33.61 -24.67 2.44
N ILE A 715 32.99 -25.48 1.58
CA ILE A 715 33.20 -26.93 1.50
C ILE A 715 33.90 -27.29 0.19
N MET A 716 34.95 -28.10 0.28
CA MET A 716 35.59 -28.78 -0.86
C MET A 716 35.25 -30.27 -0.76
N GLU A 717 34.33 -30.76 -1.59
CA GLU A 717 33.87 -32.15 -1.58
C GLU A 717 35.07 -33.09 -1.82
N GLY A 718 35.33 -33.99 -0.86
CA GLY A 718 36.45 -34.92 -0.90
C GLY A 718 37.78 -34.42 -0.29
N ASP A 719 37.85 -33.17 0.20
CA ASP A 719 39.01 -32.65 0.95
C ASP A 719 38.61 -32.09 2.33
N ASP A 720 38.64 -32.98 3.32
CA ASP A 720 38.37 -32.64 4.73
C ASP A 720 39.36 -31.60 5.29
N ALA A 721 40.60 -31.58 4.79
CA ALA A 721 41.66 -30.72 5.34
C ALA A 721 41.50 -29.26 4.91
N VAL A 722 41.07 -29.04 3.66
CA VAL A 722 40.68 -27.73 3.09
C VAL A 722 39.29 -27.30 3.58
N THR A 723 38.37 -28.24 3.79
CA THR A 723 37.04 -27.93 4.35
C THR A 723 37.13 -27.49 5.82
N ALA A 724 37.97 -28.14 6.64
CA ALA A 724 38.17 -27.75 8.04
C ALA A 724 38.99 -26.45 8.21
N ASP A 725 39.75 -26.03 7.20
CA ASP A 725 40.60 -24.84 7.22
C ASP A 725 40.73 -24.28 5.80
N ASN A 726 39.78 -23.40 5.44
CA ASN A 726 39.65 -22.91 4.07
C ASN A 726 40.88 -22.15 3.56
N TRP A 727 41.73 -21.62 4.44
CA TRP A 727 42.95 -20.91 4.05
C TRP A 727 43.98 -21.85 3.40
N LYS A 728 43.89 -23.17 3.60
CA LYS A 728 44.66 -24.16 2.81
C LYS A 728 44.21 -24.23 1.34
N GLY A 729 42.93 -23.93 1.08
CA GLY A 729 42.36 -23.80 -0.26
C GLY A 729 42.55 -22.41 -0.89
N PHE A 730 43.20 -21.47 -0.21
CA PHE A 730 43.56 -20.15 -0.73
C PHE A 730 44.97 -20.19 -1.31
N LYS A 731 45.09 -20.13 -2.64
CA LYS A 731 46.39 -20.03 -3.29
C LYS A 731 46.78 -18.56 -3.41
N ASN A 732 47.81 -18.15 -2.67
CA ASN A 732 48.40 -16.82 -2.80
C ASN A 732 49.56 -16.84 -3.80
N SER A 733 49.38 -16.20 -4.96
CA SER A 733 50.47 -16.01 -5.93
C SER A 733 51.19 -14.66 -5.77
N THR A 734 50.86 -13.86 -4.75
CA THR A 734 51.39 -12.49 -4.54
C THR A 734 52.70 -12.44 -3.76
N SER A 735 53.28 -11.24 -3.66
CA SER A 735 54.42 -10.92 -2.78
C SER A 735 54.02 -10.65 -1.31
N TYR A 736 52.73 -10.56 -1.00
CA TYR A 736 52.23 -10.35 0.36
C TYR A 736 52.08 -11.69 1.09
N SER A 737 52.15 -11.69 2.42
CA SER A 737 51.86 -12.89 3.21
C SER A 737 50.35 -13.19 3.27
N ILE A 738 49.97 -14.39 3.73
CA ILE A 738 48.56 -14.68 4.02
C ILE A 738 48.04 -13.78 5.14
N ASP A 739 48.86 -13.47 6.15
CA ASP A 739 48.48 -12.58 7.26
C ASP A 739 48.24 -11.13 6.79
N ASP A 740 48.91 -10.69 5.73
CA ASP A 740 48.64 -9.39 5.07
C ASP A 740 47.29 -9.37 4.32
N ILE A 741 46.77 -10.54 3.92
CA ILE A 741 45.56 -10.69 3.09
C ILE A 741 44.33 -11.03 3.95
N LYS A 742 44.52 -11.81 5.01
CA LYS A 742 43.46 -12.41 5.83
C LYS A 742 42.73 -11.38 6.68
N VAL A 743 41.40 -11.51 6.74
CA VAL A 743 40.54 -10.82 7.70
C VAL A 743 39.72 -11.87 8.47
N ASP A 744 39.85 -11.87 9.80
CA ASP A 744 39.24 -12.88 10.68
C ASP A 744 37.71 -12.73 10.81
N THR A 745 37.19 -11.52 10.64
CA THR A 745 35.76 -11.19 10.64
C THR A 745 35.27 -10.90 9.24
N ILE A 746 33.96 -11.01 9.04
CA ILE A 746 33.27 -10.51 7.84
C ILE A 746 33.69 -9.05 7.63
N ILE A 747 34.11 -8.72 6.41
CA ILE A 747 34.45 -7.35 6.02
C ILE A 747 33.12 -6.61 5.82
N GLN A 748 32.93 -5.49 6.51
CA GLN A 748 31.91 -4.51 6.20
C GLN A 748 32.64 -3.23 5.80
N THR A 749 32.32 -2.69 4.62
CA THR A 749 32.91 -1.43 4.12
C THR A 749 32.43 -0.24 4.96
N SER A 750 33.24 0.82 5.05
CA SER A 750 32.85 2.05 5.75
C SER A 750 33.52 3.29 5.14
N GLY A 751 32.73 4.31 4.80
CA GLY A 751 33.23 5.62 4.32
C GLY A 751 33.57 5.70 2.82
N ASP A 752 34.41 6.69 2.47
CA ASP A 752 34.76 7.15 1.11
C ASP A 752 35.57 6.13 0.26
N HIS A 753 35.25 4.83 0.27
CA HIS A 753 35.97 3.85 -0.57
C HIS A 753 35.72 4.08 -2.08
N ASP A 754 34.54 4.60 -2.41
CA ASP A 754 34.17 5.05 -3.75
C ASP A 754 34.18 6.59 -3.85
N HIS A 755 34.21 7.08 -5.09
CA HIS A 755 34.10 8.50 -5.38
C HIS A 755 32.80 9.10 -4.76
N GLN A 756 32.84 10.35 -4.29
CA GLN A 756 31.80 11.08 -3.52
C GLN A 756 30.37 11.11 -4.12
N LYS A 757 30.15 10.49 -5.29
CA LYS A 757 28.84 10.34 -5.95
C LYS A 757 27.94 9.31 -5.23
N TYR A 758 28.50 8.39 -4.44
CA TYR A 758 27.81 7.17 -3.99
C TYR A 758 27.97 6.93 -2.47
N HIS A 759 27.18 7.62 -1.65
CA HIS A 759 27.11 7.35 -0.20
C HIS A 759 25.90 6.47 0.14
N TYR A 760 26.14 5.29 0.71
CA TYR A 760 25.12 4.31 1.06
C TYR A 760 25.33 3.76 2.48
N ASP A 761 24.24 3.30 3.11
CA ASP A 761 24.33 2.54 4.35
C ASP A 761 24.78 1.09 4.07
N TRP A 762 26.09 0.88 4.20
CA TRP A 762 26.72 -0.42 4.00
C TRP A 762 26.10 -1.54 4.85
N ASP A 763 25.64 -1.27 6.08
CA ASP A 763 25.06 -2.29 6.94
C ASP A 763 23.65 -2.71 6.48
N THR A 764 22.88 -1.77 5.92
CA THR A 764 21.59 -2.05 5.27
C THR A 764 21.76 -2.88 3.99
N TYR A 765 22.83 -2.68 3.21
CA TYR A 765 23.02 -3.36 1.93
C TYR A 765 23.70 -4.73 2.05
N THR A 766 24.74 -4.86 2.89
CA THR A 766 25.55 -6.08 3.14
C THR A 766 24.69 -7.35 3.22
N TYR A 767 25.13 -8.45 2.59
CA TYR A 767 24.37 -9.70 2.62
C TYR A 767 24.52 -10.45 3.96
N LYS A 768 23.37 -10.75 4.61
CA LYS A 768 23.30 -11.29 5.98
C LYS A 768 22.54 -12.62 6.11
N ASN A 769 21.78 -13.03 5.08
CA ASN A 769 20.83 -14.16 5.15
C ASN A 769 21.40 -15.45 4.53
N TYR A 770 22.71 -15.67 4.66
CA TYR A 770 23.38 -16.79 3.98
C TYR A 770 23.21 -18.13 4.71
N GLU A 771 23.03 -19.20 3.92
CA GLU A 771 22.91 -20.59 4.37
C GLU A 771 24.29 -21.19 4.70
N THR A 772 24.37 -22.38 5.31
CA THR A 772 25.63 -23.15 5.29
C THR A 772 25.94 -23.65 3.89
N ALA A 773 27.21 -23.98 3.58
CA ALA A 773 27.57 -24.46 2.24
C ALA A 773 26.84 -25.74 1.80
N ALA A 774 26.48 -26.61 2.76
CA ALA A 774 25.74 -27.84 2.46
C ALA A 774 24.24 -27.58 2.19
N GLU A 775 23.63 -26.62 2.87
CA GLU A 775 22.26 -26.16 2.59
C GLU A 775 22.21 -25.45 1.24
N ALA A 776 23.18 -24.55 0.99
CA ALA A 776 23.35 -23.85 -0.28
C ALA A 776 23.47 -24.80 -1.48
N TYR A 777 24.19 -25.91 -1.33
CA TYR A 777 24.28 -26.93 -2.38
C TYR A 777 22.90 -27.49 -2.77
N GLU A 778 22.02 -27.74 -1.79
CA GLU A 778 20.68 -28.27 -2.06
C GLU A 778 19.72 -27.18 -2.56
N SER A 779 19.74 -25.98 -1.97
CA SER A 779 18.87 -24.86 -2.37
C SER A 779 19.18 -24.38 -3.78
N VAL A 780 20.47 -24.17 -4.12
CA VAL A 780 20.91 -23.79 -5.47
C VAL A 780 20.44 -24.83 -6.49
N LEU A 781 20.73 -26.12 -6.26
CA LEU A 781 20.33 -27.16 -7.21
C LEU A 781 18.80 -27.33 -7.31
N ALA A 782 18.03 -26.93 -6.29
CA ALA A 782 16.57 -26.85 -6.37
C ALA A 782 16.08 -25.70 -7.26
N ALA A 783 16.59 -24.47 -7.09
CA ALA A 783 15.98 -23.26 -7.68
C ALA A 783 16.72 -22.63 -8.88
N VAL A 784 18.05 -22.70 -8.96
CA VAL A 784 18.91 -21.98 -9.92
C VAL A 784 18.48 -22.07 -11.41
N GLY A 785 18.64 -20.98 -12.17
CA GLY A 785 18.47 -20.92 -13.63
C GLY A 785 17.11 -20.40 -14.10
N ALA A 786 16.98 -20.21 -15.42
CA ALA A 786 15.76 -19.66 -16.02
C ALA A 786 14.54 -20.57 -15.84
N TRP A 787 13.37 -19.95 -15.63
CA TRP A 787 12.09 -20.63 -15.48
C TRP A 787 11.29 -20.59 -16.80
N PRO A 788 10.63 -21.70 -17.20
CA PRO A 788 10.88 -23.06 -16.72
C PRO A 788 12.28 -23.54 -17.13
N ARG A 789 12.89 -24.46 -16.38
CA ARG A 789 14.22 -25.03 -16.72
C ARG A 789 14.13 -25.86 -18.00
N ASP A 790 14.95 -25.55 -18.99
CA ASP A 790 15.04 -26.35 -20.23
C ASP A 790 15.85 -27.65 -20.03
N LEU A 791 15.97 -28.44 -21.11
CA LEU A 791 16.69 -29.71 -21.11
C LEU A 791 18.16 -29.57 -20.67
N ILE A 792 18.82 -28.48 -21.05
CA ILE A 792 20.23 -28.23 -20.76
C ILE A 792 20.39 -27.80 -19.30
N ASP A 793 19.55 -26.88 -18.80
CA ASP A 793 19.58 -26.44 -17.41
C ASP A 793 19.30 -27.62 -16.46
N THR A 794 18.31 -28.44 -16.81
CA THR A 794 17.97 -29.69 -16.11
C THR A 794 19.14 -30.68 -16.13
N ARG A 795 19.82 -30.85 -17.28
CA ARG A 795 21.02 -31.69 -17.37
C ARG A 795 22.14 -31.16 -16.47
N ILE A 796 22.43 -29.85 -16.50
CA ILE A 796 23.54 -29.27 -15.75
C ILE A 796 23.34 -29.51 -14.24
N VAL A 797 22.14 -29.25 -13.72
CA VAL A 797 21.78 -29.56 -12.32
C VAL A 797 21.92 -31.06 -12.01
N LYS A 798 21.42 -31.93 -12.89
CA LYS A 798 21.55 -33.39 -12.75
C LYS A 798 23.02 -33.85 -12.74
N SER A 799 23.84 -33.28 -13.61
CA SER A 799 25.27 -33.56 -13.75
C SER A 799 26.03 -33.29 -12.45
N VAL A 800 25.73 -32.17 -11.80
CA VAL A 800 26.29 -31.81 -10.48
C VAL A 800 25.84 -32.81 -9.40
N ARG A 801 24.53 -33.15 -9.35
CA ARG A 801 24.01 -34.10 -8.37
C ARG A 801 24.65 -35.49 -8.49
N GLU A 802 24.73 -36.01 -9.72
CA GLU A 802 25.29 -37.34 -10.01
C GLU A 802 26.83 -37.37 -10.05
N GLY A 803 27.49 -36.21 -10.08
CA GLY A 803 28.95 -36.10 -10.24
C GLY A 803 29.44 -36.49 -11.64
N LEU A 804 28.57 -36.47 -12.65
CA LEU A 804 28.84 -36.91 -14.02
C LEU A 804 29.00 -35.74 -14.98
N ALA A 805 29.93 -35.87 -15.91
CA ALA A 805 30.17 -34.88 -16.97
C ALA A 805 30.33 -35.59 -18.33
N PRO A 806 29.22 -35.96 -18.99
CA PRO A 806 29.22 -36.97 -20.07
C PRO A 806 29.62 -36.46 -21.46
N TYR A 807 29.71 -35.14 -21.66
CA TYR A 807 29.93 -34.53 -22.97
C TYR A 807 31.35 -33.95 -23.14
N GLY A 808 31.76 -33.76 -24.40
CA GLY A 808 33.08 -33.23 -24.74
C GLY A 808 34.23 -34.01 -24.09
N ASN A 809 35.24 -33.29 -23.63
CA ASN A 809 36.31 -33.81 -22.79
C ASN A 809 35.91 -33.64 -21.31
N HIS A 810 35.23 -34.64 -20.74
CA HIS A 810 34.88 -34.67 -19.31
C HIS A 810 34.00 -33.49 -18.83
N GLY A 811 33.08 -33.03 -19.68
CA GLY A 811 32.22 -31.84 -19.48
C GLY A 811 32.71 -30.60 -20.21
N ILE A 812 33.99 -30.53 -20.56
CA ILE A 812 34.57 -29.39 -21.29
C ILE A 812 34.33 -29.58 -22.78
N ILE A 813 33.47 -28.73 -23.36
CA ILE A 813 33.12 -28.76 -24.79
C ILE A 813 33.82 -27.65 -25.58
N ASP A 814 34.14 -27.95 -26.84
CA ASP A 814 34.59 -27.00 -27.85
C ASP A 814 33.41 -26.39 -28.62
N LEU A 815 32.31 -27.14 -28.77
CA LEU A 815 31.15 -26.76 -29.59
C LEU A 815 29.84 -27.23 -28.94
N PRO A 816 28.73 -26.47 -29.06
CA PRO A 816 27.41 -26.90 -28.60
C PRO A 816 26.98 -28.28 -29.11
N SER A 817 27.38 -28.64 -30.33
CA SER A 817 27.08 -29.94 -30.97
C SER A 817 27.82 -31.15 -30.37
N GLN A 818 28.70 -30.94 -29.38
CA GLN A 818 29.27 -32.03 -28.56
C GLN A 818 28.40 -32.36 -27.34
N ALA A 819 27.36 -31.56 -27.08
CA ALA A 819 26.27 -31.79 -26.13
C ALA A 819 24.94 -31.83 -26.90
N GLU A 820 23.87 -31.21 -26.40
CA GLU A 820 22.56 -31.18 -27.06
C GLU A 820 22.52 -30.39 -28.39
N GLY A 821 23.37 -29.37 -28.54
CA GLY A 821 23.24 -28.38 -29.60
C GLY A 821 22.01 -27.46 -29.43
N PRO A 822 21.65 -26.66 -30.45
CA PRO A 822 20.50 -25.77 -30.39
C PRO A 822 19.19 -26.53 -30.16
N LEU A 823 18.45 -26.16 -29.11
CA LEU A 823 17.14 -26.76 -28.82
C LEU A 823 16.03 -26.14 -29.69
N ALA A 824 15.03 -26.95 -30.03
CA ALA A 824 13.70 -26.45 -30.33
C ALA A 824 12.98 -26.09 -29.02
N TYR A 825 12.05 -25.15 -29.11
CA TYR A 825 11.23 -24.68 -27.98
C TYR A 825 9.77 -24.77 -28.42
N ASP A 826 8.92 -25.35 -27.60
CA ASP A 826 7.49 -25.39 -27.82
C ASP A 826 6.83 -24.15 -27.16
N THR A 827 5.74 -23.66 -27.76
CA THR A 827 4.91 -22.60 -27.17
C THR A 827 3.56 -23.16 -26.75
N PHE A 828 3.28 -23.12 -25.46
CA PHE A 828 2.02 -23.49 -24.81
C PHE A 828 1.74 -22.49 -23.69
N ASP A 829 0.56 -22.55 -23.06
CA ASP A 829 0.16 -21.64 -21.97
C ASP A 829 0.32 -20.14 -22.30
N ARG A 830 -0.09 -19.75 -23.52
CA ARG A 830 -0.21 -18.34 -23.91
C ARG A 830 -1.37 -17.69 -23.15
N VAL A 831 -1.08 -16.59 -22.46
CA VAL A 831 -2.06 -15.69 -21.84
C VAL A 831 -2.70 -14.74 -22.86
N VAL A 832 -3.79 -14.07 -22.45
CA VAL A 832 -4.39 -12.98 -23.21
C VAL A 832 -4.11 -11.69 -22.45
N ASP A 833 -3.61 -10.68 -23.15
CA ASP A 833 -3.28 -9.34 -22.66
C ASP A 833 -4.03 -8.37 -23.59
N SER A 834 -5.24 -7.99 -23.20
CA SER A 834 -6.20 -7.28 -24.09
C SER A 834 -5.89 -5.79 -24.27
N ASP A 835 -5.21 -5.15 -23.32
CA ASP A 835 -4.91 -3.72 -23.36
C ASP A 835 -3.41 -3.36 -23.46
N GLY A 836 -2.53 -4.36 -23.34
CA GLY A 836 -1.09 -4.25 -23.57
C GLY A 836 -0.30 -3.84 -22.33
N ASP A 837 -0.83 -4.06 -21.12
CA ASP A 837 -0.17 -3.73 -19.86
C ASP A 837 0.74 -4.84 -19.33
N GLY A 838 0.75 -6.01 -19.99
CA GLY A 838 1.63 -7.13 -19.69
C GLY A 838 1.11 -8.13 -18.66
N MET A 839 -0.14 -8.00 -18.22
CA MET A 839 -0.84 -8.98 -17.38
C MET A 839 -1.75 -9.91 -18.20
N ASP A 840 -2.28 -10.96 -17.54
CA ASP A 840 -3.27 -11.87 -18.13
C ASP A 840 -4.68 -11.41 -17.76
N ASP A 841 -5.57 -11.23 -18.74
CA ASP A 841 -6.96 -10.80 -18.56
C ASP A 841 -7.67 -11.56 -17.41
N ALA A 842 -7.41 -12.87 -17.31
CA ALA A 842 -8.01 -13.74 -16.30
C ALA A 842 -7.40 -13.55 -14.90
N TRP A 843 -6.12 -13.16 -14.82
CA TRP A 843 -5.46 -12.78 -13.58
C TRP A 843 -5.92 -11.42 -13.09
N GLU A 844 -6.06 -10.42 -13.97
CA GLU A 844 -6.58 -9.09 -13.62
C GLU A 844 -7.98 -9.18 -13.01
N LEU A 845 -8.90 -9.85 -13.69
CA LEU A 845 -10.27 -10.06 -13.22
C LEU A 845 -10.33 -10.80 -11.87
N ALA A 846 -9.38 -11.71 -11.62
CA ALA A 846 -9.27 -12.42 -10.35
C ALA A 846 -8.77 -11.52 -9.19
N ASN A 847 -8.06 -10.43 -9.50
CA ASN A 847 -7.45 -9.53 -8.52
C ASN A 847 -8.10 -8.14 -8.46
N GLY A 848 -9.21 -7.93 -9.17
CA GLY A 848 -10.04 -6.73 -9.10
C GLY A 848 -9.64 -5.60 -10.07
N LEU A 849 -8.88 -5.95 -11.11
CA LEU A 849 -8.39 -5.05 -12.16
C LEU A 849 -9.21 -5.23 -13.45
N SER A 850 -8.93 -4.42 -14.46
CA SER A 850 -9.74 -4.26 -15.68
C SER A 850 -8.91 -4.49 -16.95
N PRO A 851 -9.14 -5.60 -17.70
CA PRO A 851 -8.46 -5.95 -18.98
C PRO A 851 -8.76 -5.04 -20.19
N ALA A 852 -8.88 -3.74 -19.93
CA ALA A 852 -9.27 -2.67 -20.82
C ALA A 852 -8.78 -1.29 -20.32
N ASP A 853 -8.04 -1.22 -19.20
CA ASP A 853 -7.45 -0.01 -18.64
C ASP A 853 -5.95 -0.22 -18.30
N PRO A 854 -5.04 -0.02 -19.29
CA PRO A 854 -3.61 -0.30 -19.13
C PRO A 854 -2.87 0.72 -18.23
N ALA A 855 -3.63 1.55 -17.50
CA ALA A 855 -3.12 2.34 -16.40
C ALA A 855 -3.14 1.55 -15.08
N ASP A 856 -4.02 0.56 -14.92
CA ASP A 856 -4.24 -0.12 -13.64
C ASP A 856 -3.18 -1.18 -13.30
N GLY A 857 -2.39 -1.65 -14.28
CA GLY A 857 -1.12 -2.34 -14.06
C GLY A 857 -0.08 -1.57 -13.24
N ASN A 858 -0.26 -0.25 -13.08
CA ASN A 858 0.52 0.61 -12.19
C ASN A 858 -0.16 0.87 -10.82
N SER A 859 -1.31 0.25 -10.53
CA SER A 859 -1.96 0.26 -9.22
C SER A 859 -1.03 -0.30 -8.15
N LEU A 860 -0.94 0.37 -7.01
CA LEU A 860 0.03 0.03 -5.97
C LEU A 860 -0.57 -0.83 -4.86
N THR A 861 0.17 -1.85 -4.46
CA THR A 861 -0.05 -2.60 -3.22
C THR A 861 0.24 -1.74 -1.99
N GLU A 862 -0.20 -2.19 -0.81
CA GLU A 862 0.21 -1.60 0.49
C GLU A 862 1.75 -1.56 0.69
N LEU A 863 2.51 -2.35 -0.08
CA LEU A 863 3.97 -2.42 -0.03
C LEU A 863 4.66 -1.58 -1.12
N GLY A 864 3.91 -0.92 -2.00
CA GLY A 864 4.44 -0.09 -3.08
C GLY A 864 4.86 -0.83 -4.36
N TYR A 865 4.70 -2.16 -4.44
CA TYR A 865 4.78 -2.89 -5.71
C TYR A 865 3.57 -2.58 -6.59
N THR A 866 3.74 -2.48 -7.92
CA THR A 866 2.61 -2.34 -8.86
C THR A 866 1.86 -3.66 -9.09
N ALA A 867 0.65 -3.61 -9.65
CA ALA A 867 -0.10 -4.78 -10.10
C ALA A 867 0.71 -5.66 -11.07
N LEU A 868 1.36 -5.05 -12.07
CA LEU A 868 2.29 -5.75 -12.97
C LEU A 868 3.39 -6.48 -12.18
N GLU A 869 4.01 -5.85 -11.17
CA GLU A 869 5.02 -6.52 -10.36
C GLU A 869 4.44 -7.69 -9.55
N VAL A 870 3.21 -7.57 -9.03
CA VAL A 870 2.55 -8.71 -8.36
C VAL A 870 2.31 -9.85 -9.35
N TYR A 871 1.81 -9.57 -10.55
CA TYR A 871 1.62 -10.55 -11.61
C TYR A 871 2.95 -11.25 -11.95
N LEU A 872 3.98 -10.48 -12.32
CA LEU A 872 5.30 -10.97 -12.73
C LEU A 872 5.99 -11.86 -11.68
N ASN A 873 5.76 -11.61 -10.39
CA ASN A 873 6.28 -12.43 -9.31
C ASN A 873 5.39 -13.68 -9.07
N SER A 874 4.07 -13.56 -9.24
CA SER A 874 3.15 -14.71 -9.10
C SER A 874 3.41 -15.84 -10.10
N LEU A 875 3.85 -15.51 -11.32
CA LEU A 875 4.22 -16.48 -12.38
C LEU A 875 5.31 -17.48 -11.97
N VAL A 876 6.14 -17.11 -10.98
CA VAL A 876 7.23 -17.94 -10.45
C VAL A 876 7.02 -18.34 -8.98
N GLY A 877 5.78 -18.20 -8.48
CA GLY A 877 5.38 -18.57 -7.13
C GLY A 877 5.73 -17.55 -6.03
N GLU A 878 6.26 -16.39 -6.38
CA GLU A 878 6.62 -15.32 -5.45
C GLU A 878 5.38 -14.47 -5.09
N ASN A 879 4.61 -14.95 -4.12
CA ASN A 879 3.34 -14.34 -3.72
C ASN A 879 3.53 -13.02 -2.93
N ILE A 880 3.30 -11.88 -3.58
CA ILE A 880 3.14 -10.58 -2.91
C ILE A 880 1.71 -10.47 -2.39
N LYS A 881 1.52 -10.12 -1.11
CA LYS A 881 0.19 -9.83 -0.55
C LYS A 881 -0.32 -8.49 -1.10
N HIS A 882 -1.50 -8.50 -1.69
CA HIS A 882 -2.13 -7.36 -2.34
C HIS A 882 -3.64 -7.32 -2.08
N ASP A 883 -4.25 -6.17 -2.36
CA ASP A 883 -5.69 -5.96 -2.46
C ASP A 883 -5.89 -4.71 -3.32
N PHE A 884 -6.12 -4.89 -4.62
CA PHE A 884 -6.35 -3.78 -5.55
C PHE A 884 -7.81 -3.30 -5.56
N SER A 885 -8.71 -4.02 -4.86
CA SER A 885 -10.13 -3.65 -4.80
C SER A 885 -10.42 -2.41 -3.96
N THR A 886 -9.40 -1.82 -3.29
CA THR A 886 -9.55 -0.69 -2.36
C THR A 886 -8.50 0.42 -2.46
N VAL A 887 -8.22 0.99 -3.64
CA VAL A 887 -7.49 2.27 -3.77
C VAL A 887 -8.05 3.07 -4.97
N GLY A 888 -8.33 4.38 -4.90
CA GLY A 888 -8.22 5.30 -3.77
C GLY A 888 -9.01 6.60 -3.97
N ILE A 889 -8.99 7.46 -2.94
CA ILE A 889 -9.67 8.76 -2.93
C ILE A 889 -8.97 9.73 -3.88
N GLN A 890 -9.71 10.30 -4.84
CA GLN A 890 -9.30 11.54 -5.47
C GLN A 890 -9.47 12.69 -4.49
N SER A 891 -8.41 13.47 -4.27
CA SER A 891 -8.49 14.76 -3.58
C SER A 891 -8.03 15.88 -4.52
N GLU A 892 -8.96 16.40 -5.32
CA GLU A 892 -8.92 17.82 -5.62
C GLU A 892 -9.09 18.57 -4.30
N HIS A 893 -8.13 19.41 -3.90
CA HIS A 893 -8.32 20.62 -3.08
C HIS A 893 -6.96 21.27 -2.80
N ALA A 894 -6.66 22.34 -3.53
CA ALA A 894 -5.65 23.33 -3.18
C ALA A 894 -5.99 24.65 -3.87
N ASP A 895 -7.00 25.35 -3.36
CA ASP A 895 -7.53 26.59 -3.95
C ASP A 895 -6.62 27.83 -3.80
N GLN A 896 -5.42 27.67 -3.20
CA GLN A 896 -4.50 28.78 -2.95
C GLN A 896 -3.07 28.49 -3.43
N ARG A 897 -2.50 29.50 -4.09
CA ARG A 897 -1.13 29.50 -4.60
C ARG A 897 -0.17 29.90 -3.48
N LEU A 898 0.82 29.05 -3.23
CA LEU A 898 1.93 29.33 -2.32
C LEU A 898 3.01 30.18 -3.02
N GLU A 899 3.64 31.08 -2.27
CA GLU A 899 4.84 31.78 -2.72
C GLU A 899 6.11 31.12 -2.14
N LEU A 900 7.17 31.07 -2.95
CA LEU A 900 8.48 30.57 -2.57
C LEU A 900 9.49 31.67 -2.82
N ALA A 901 10.50 31.83 -1.95
CA ALA A 901 11.53 32.85 -2.13
C ALA A 901 12.36 32.60 -3.40
N SER A 902 12.46 31.34 -3.81
CA SER A 902 12.88 30.96 -5.16
C SER A 902 12.08 29.75 -5.64
N THR A 903 11.70 29.76 -6.92
CA THR A 903 11.16 28.58 -7.62
C THR A 903 12.26 27.72 -8.25
N ILE A 904 13.53 28.07 -8.05
CA ILE A 904 14.71 27.30 -8.47
C ILE A 904 15.63 27.14 -7.26
N VAL A 905 15.81 25.91 -6.78
CA VAL A 905 16.47 25.59 -5.50
C VAL A 905 17.44 24.44 -5.64
N THR A 906 18.47 24.38 -4.79
CA THR A 906 19.50 23.32 -4.82
C THR A 906 19.54 22.47 -3.56
N GLU A 907 19.23 23.03 -2.40
CA GLU A 907 19.36 22.36 -1.09
C GLU A 907 18.15 22.58 -0.19
N GLU A 908 17.58 23.79 -0.21
CA GLU A 908 16.44 24.18 0.61
C GLU A 908 15.41 24.99 -0.19
N LEU A 909 14.13 24.75 0.11
CA LEU A 909 13.01 25.61 -0.23
C LEU A 909 12.75 26.57 0.91
N GLU A 910 12.77 27.87 0.64
CA GLU A 910 12.24 28.89 1.56
C GLU A 910 10.81 29.25 1.14
N ILE A 911 9.88 29.05 2.08
CA ILE A 911 8.44 29.18 1.89
C ILE A 911 8.00 30.56 2.39
N LEU A 912 7.47 31.38 1.48
CA LEU A 912 6.93 32.70 1.82
C LEU A 912 5.45 32.54 2.16
N CYS A 913 5.17 32.46 3.45
CA CYS A 913 3.81 32.44 4.00
C CYS A 913 3.76 33.28 5.28
N ASP A 914 2.70 34.06 5.48
CA ASP A 914 2.49 34.85 6.70
C ASP A 914 1.98 34.01 7.88
N GLU A 915 1.52 32.79 7.61
CA GLU A 915 1.05 31.83 8.61
C GLU A 915 2.16 30.89 9.08
N ASP A 916 2.01 30.38 10.31
CA ASP A 916 2.82 29.27 10.82
C ASP A 916 2.54 28.00 10.00
N LEU A 917 3.60 27.29 9.63
CA LEU A 917 3.51 26.00 8.93
C LEU A 917 3.37 24.86 9.94
N ASP A 918 2.70 23.77 9.54
CA ASP A 918 2.60 22.51 10.31
C ASP A 918 3.27 21.35 9.55
N GLY A 919 3.25 21.38 8.21
CA GLY A 919 4.04 20.47 7.37
C GLY A 919 3.92 20.71 5.87
N ALA A 920 4.61 19.90 5.09
CA ALA A 920 4.59 19.94 3.63
C ALA A 920 4.76 18.56 2.99
N TYR A 921 4.04 18.33 1.89
CA TYR A 921 4.29 17.24 0.96
C TYR A 921 5.01 17.76 -0.27
N ILE A 922 5.89 16.95 -0.84
CA ILE A 922 6.42 17.16 -2.19
C ILE A 922 5.92 16.03 -3.08
N TYR A 923 5.53 16.39 -4.29
CA TYR A 923 5.06 15.52 -5.36
C TYR A 923 5.88 15.74 -6.63
N THR A 924 5.99 14.71 -7.47
CA THR A 924 6.35 14.88 -8.88
C THR A 924 5.31 15.75 -9.59
N ILE A 925 5.65 16.28 -10.78
CA ILE A 925 4.66 16.98 -11.63
C ILE A 925 3.46 16.11 -12.03
N ASN A 926 3.56 14.78 -11.90
CA ASN A 926 2.52 13.80 -12.22
C ASN A 926 1.63 13.45 -11.00
N GLY A 927 1.84 14.11 -9.84
CA GLY A 927 1.04 13.88 -8.63
C GLY A 927 1.52 12.74 -7.72
N THR A 928 2.62 12.06 -8.06
CA THR A 928 3.23 11.03 -7.19
C THR A 928 3.86 11.70 -5.98
N ARG A 929 3.42 11.37 -4.76
CA ARG A 929 4.05 11.87 -3.52
C ARG A 929 5.44 11.25 -3.34
N ILE A 930 6.46 12.08 -3.13
CA ILE A 930 7.86 11.65 -2.95
C ILE A 930 8.44 11.98 -1.58
N MET A 931 7.84 12.92 -0.85
CA MET A 931 8.31 13.34 0.47
C MET A 931 7.14 13.90 1.28
N GLY A 932 7.15 13.65 2.59
CA GLY A 932 6.35 14.38 3.58
C GLY A 932 7.26 14.83 4.72
N VAL A 933 7.12 16.07 5.16
CA VAL A 933 7.91 16.64 6.26
C VAL A 933 7.01 17.46 7.19
N LYS A 934 7.05 17.15 8.48
CA LYS A 934 6.48 17.99 9.53
C LYS A 934 7.35 19.23 9.72
N ILE A 935 6.76 20.43 9.75
CA ILE A 935 7.50 21.69 9.83
C ILE A 935 7.24 22.33 11.21
N GLU A 936 8.15 22.10 12.16
CA GLU A 936 8.04 22.67 13.50
C GLU A 936 8.66 24.07 13.59
N GLY A 937 7.91 25.08 13.14
CA GLY A 937 8.29 26.51 13.31
C GLY A 937 9.37 27.04 12.35
N GLY A 938 9.84 26.22 11.41
CA GLY A 938 10.65 26.66 10.28
C GLY A 938 9.80 27.24 9.14
N LYS A 939 10.43 28.03 8.26
CA LYS A 939 9.91 28.35 6.91
C LYS A 939 10.81 27.82 5.80
N THR A 940 11.81 27.03 6.16
CA THR A 940 12.71 26.33 5.24
C THR A 940 12.45 24.83 5.28
N LEU A 941 12.52 24.19 4.11
CA LEU A 941 12.35 22.75 3.92
C LEU A 941 13.55 22.24 3.12
N SER A 942 14.30 21.28 3.66
CA SER A 942 15.39 20.67 2.91
C SER A 942 14.84 19.82 1.76
N VAL A 943 15.42 20.02 0.58
CA VAL A 943 15.14 19.28 -0.67
C VAL A 943 16.42 18.69 -1.26
N SER A 944 17.50 18.62 -0.48
CA SER A 944 18.81 18.08 -0.87
C SER A 944 18.71 16.63 -1.39
N GLY A 945 17.86 15.83 -0.76
CA GLY A 945 17.55 14.44 -1.16
C GLY A 945 16.65 14.30 -2.39
N LEU A 946 16.27 15.39 -3.07
CA LEU A 946 15.55 15.33 -4.35
C LEU A 946 16.52 15.42 -5.53
N GLU A 947 16.25 14.63 -6.57
CA GLU A 947 16.94 14.74 -7.84
C GLU A 947 16.65 16.06 -8.57
N SER A 948 17.47 16.45 -9.54
CA SER A 948 17.24 17.65 -10.33
C SER A 948 15.98 17.50 -11.20
N GLY A 949 14.88 18.16 -10.82
CA GLY A 949 13.57 17.94 -11.43
C GLY A 949 12.52 18.98 -11.07
N TYR A 950 11.40 18.98 -11.79
CA TYR A 950 10.23 19.78 -11.44
C TYR A 950 9.35 19.04 -10.44
N TYR A 951 8.92 19.77 -9.42
CA TYR A 951 8.11 19.24 -8.33
C TYR A 951 6.99 20.21 -7.96
N ILE A 952 5.97 19.67 -7.31
CA ILE A 952 4.90 20.42 -6.64
C ILE A 952 5.13 20.26 -5.14
N ILE A 953 5.23 21.36 -4.41
CA ILE A 953 5.13 21.36 -2.95
C ILE A 953 3.70 21.75 -2.56
N ALA A 954 3.07 20.99 -1.69
CA ALA A 954 1.86 21.37 -0.97
C ALA A 954 2.24 21.63 0.49
N VAL A 955 2.08 22.86 0.96
CA VAL A 955 2.34 23.26 2.34
C VAL A 955 1.02 23.43 3.06
N TYR A 956 0.97 22.94 4.29
CA TYR A 956 -0.18 23.03 5.18
C TYR A 956 0.18 23.92 6.36
N THR A 957 -0.66 24.91 6.63
CA THR A 957 -0.47 25.82 7.75
C THR A 957 -1.04 25.22 9.04
N LYS A 958 -0.67 25.75 10.21
CA LYS A 958 -1.32 25.38 11.49
C LYS A 958 -2.80 25.79 11.54
N ALA A 959 -3.24 26.62 10.60
CA ALA A 959 -4.64 26.89 10.36
C ALA A 959 -5.29 25.81 9.47
N GLY A 960 -4.62 24.71 9.12
CA GLY A 960 -5.16 23.62 8.30
C GLY A 960 -5.32 23.93 6.81
N ASP A 961 -4.97 25.15 6.39
CA ASP A 961 -5.12 25.61 5.02
C ASP A 961 -3.98 25.06 4.14
N ALA A 962 -4.33 24.53 2.96
CA ALA A 962 -3.38 23.90 2.03
C ALA A 962 -3.04 24.85 0.86
N LYS A 963 -1.74 25.07 0.63
CA LYS A 963 -1.23 26.00 -0.40
C LYS A 963 -0.17 25.32 -1.27
N ILE A 964 -0.27 25.46 -2.60
CA ILE A 964 0.63 24.76 -3.53
C ILE A 964 1.55 25.69 -4.33
N ALA A 965 2.81 25.28 -4.51
CA ALA A 965 3.76 25.89 -5.44
C ALA A 965 4.44 24.85 -6.32
N LYS A 966 4.91 25.28 -7.49
CA LYS A 966 5.84 24.50 -8.33
C LYS A 966 7.25 25.04 -8.16
N PHE A 967 8.22 24.14 -8.06
CA PHE A 967 9.63 24.48 -8.02
C PHE A 967 10.46 23.53 -8.89
N LEU A 968 11.66 23.98 -9.25
CA LEU A 968 12.70 23.22 -9.93
C LEU A 968 13.84 22.99 -8.95
N LYS A 969 14.06 21.74 -8.57
CA LYS A 969 15.33 21.31 -7.97
C LYS A 969 16.40 21.33 -9.07
N LYS A 970 17.53 21.98 -8.79
CA LYS A 970 18.76 21.90 -9.57
C LYS A 970 19.73 20.92 -8.94
#